data_AF-A0A4V6AVJ8-F1
#
_entry.id   AF-A0A4V6AVJ8-F1
#
_cell.length_a   1.000
_cell.length_b   1.000
_cell.length_c   1.000
_cell.angle_alpha   90.00
_cell.angle_beta   90.00
_cell.angle_gamma   90.00
#
_symmetry.space_group_name_H-M   'P 1'
#
loop_
_entity.id
_entity.type
_entity.pdbx_description
1 polymer ?
#
loop_
_entity_poly.entity_id
_entity_poly.type
_entity_poly.pdbx_seq_one_letter_code
_entity_poly.pdbx_strand_id
1 'polypeptide(L)'
;MASGDDDDPIIEEIDVYLAKSLADKLYLFQYPVRPSTMTYDDVNHLAAKIKPKQQRVELEMAINTLSPNYCRSKGEQIALNVDGTAYDETNTYSAKMMDKQSFSSIQATTNTSRYAAAVFRKGELHVTPLTGILQMRPSFSYLDKADNKTREREAANEGGDSSQDEAEDDVKAITVRFARPESEQARQRRIQSYEFLQKKQAEEPWVHLHYHGVKDGRSEHERQYLYCQSVDASENSELVKTPKEYLAMLMPPIAEEKVAKPVGPSNVLSMAQLRTLPLGDQVKTLMKNVKVMPFANLMGLLASGTDSTSALRCIQQVALLVQGNWVVKSDVLYPKNTCSPHSGVPAEVLCRGRDFVMWRFTLERSVMRKEIASIIKLPPEDVKEFLEHVAAPRVNRGWEFLLPTDAEFIKKHPDVAHRQHMLWLGIQSKLEKVFNFSKEDFMPKNSPQPEPVHISGEQRLKMAQERAKEKQPSLQKDLDAKRAGSSVHVKQEPVSDREDEPMDTSSPPSSSSVPNGSINGYPCATSPGFDHTNGNGGSPANTSSLELQDFVIKTFRKHFVLTLNEFKRLFNLHLASMPVGRSVFHSISDHMLQDAILLSQCKQIMVPFPAQSTAASDEQKVFGLWETGEEFDKHRRLLYDLFTKNYRVRRNMIQAKLAQELGDASKADVDRLLNECCSSYAGMWYLKGTIQS
;
A
#
# COMPACT_ATOMS: atom_id res chain seq x y z
N MET A 1 -18.80 1.06 13.45
CA MET A 1 -19.10 2.06 14.50
C MET A 1 -17.97 1.94 15.50
N ALA A 2 -17.32 3.05 15.85
CA ALA A 2 -16.50 3.08 17.05
C ALA A 2 -17.45 3.33 18.24
N SER A 3 -17.10 2.80 19.41
CA SER A 3 -17.81 3.01 20.66
C SER A 3 -16.74 3.32 21.71
N GLY A 4 -16.56 4.60 22.03
CA GLY A 4 -15.46 5.07 22.87
C GLY A 4 -15.25 6.59 22.86
N ASP A 5 -16.27 7.38 22.50
CA ASP A 5 -16.22 8.85 22.50
C ASP A 5 -16.98 9.46 23.70
N ASP A 6 -17.47 8.64 24.65
CA ASP A 6 -18.36 9.05 25.75
C ASP A 6 -17.62 9.60 27.00
N ASP A 7 -16.28 9.66 26.99
CA ASP A 7 -15.43 9.93 28.17
C ASP A 7 -14.75 11.32 28.21
N ASP A 8 -15.05 12.24 27.27
CA ASP A 8 -14.53 13.63 27.31
C ASP A 8 -15.65 14.64 27.68
N PRO A 9 -15.70 15.16 28.92
CA PRO A 9 -16.77 16.04 29.37
C PRO A 9 -16.60 17.47 28.84
N ILE A 10 -17.60 17.98 28.12
CA ILE A 10 -17.62 19.35 27.58
C ILE A 10 -17.43 20.38 28.72
N ILE A 11 -16.31 21.12 28.68
CA ILE A 11 -15.93 22.11 29.70
C ILE A 11 -16.47 23.51 29.37
N GLU A 12 -16.42 23.90 28.10
CA GLU A 12 -16.81 25.23 27.59
C GLU A 12 -17.32 25.08 26.15
N GLU A 13 -18.41 25.79 25.81
CA GLU A 13 -18.97 25.86 24.46
C GLU A 13 -18.68 27.27 23.91
N ILE A 14 -18.08 27.35 22.71
CA ILE A 14 -17.51 28.58 22.14
C ILE A 14 -18.13 28.83 20.76
N ASP A 15 -18.88 29.93 20.63
CA ASP A 15 -19.48 30.34 19.36
C ASP A 15 -18.42 30.77 18.34
N VAL A 16 -18.54 30.28 17.09
CA VAL A 16 -17.61 30.58 16.01
C VAL A 16 -18.29 31.37 14.89
N TYR A 17 -17.95 32.67 14.79
CA TYR A 17 -18.53 33.59 13.82
C TYR A 17 -17.59 33.86 12.63
N LEU A 18 -18.13 34.09 11.44
CA LEU A 18 -17.37 34.38 10.22
C LEU A 18 -17.53 35.85 9.78
N ALA A 19 -16.51 36.69 10.05
CA ALA A 19 -16.46 38.07 9.58
C ALA A 19 -15.89 38.14 8.14
N LYS A 20 -16.58 38.85 7.25
CA LYS A 20 -16.22 39.01 5.83
C LYS A 20 -15.73 40.42 5.46
N SER A 21 -15.88 41.38 6.36
CA SER A 21 -15.59 42.82 6.22
C SER A 21 -14.16 43.16 5.79
N LEU A 22 -13.19 42.32 6.17
CA LEU A 22 -11.76 42.49 5.81
C LEU A 22 -11.21 41.33 4.96
N ALA A 23 -12.04 40.42 4.44
CA ALA A 23 -11.58 39.19 3.77
C ALA A 23 -10.70 39.43 2.54
N ASP A 24 -10.94 40.52 1.79
CA ASP A 24 -10.11 40.93 0.63
C ASP A 24 -8.94 41.85 1.00
N LYS A 25 -8.81 42.24 2.28
CA LYS A 25 -7.85 43.26 2.75
C LYS A 25 -6.85 42.76 3.80
N LEU A 26 -7.12 41.64 4.47
CA LEU A 26 -6.32 41.18 5.61
C LEU A 26 -5.10 40.37 5.17
N TYR A 27 -3.90 40.92 5.40
CA TYR A 27 -2.62 40.26 5.13
C TYR A 27 -1.90 39.86 6.42
N LEU A 28 -1.30 38.68 6.45
CA LEU A 28 -0.44 38.23 7.53
C LEU A 28 1.04 38.47 7.17
N PHE A 29 1.67 39.47 7.78
CA PHE A 29 3.11 39.72 7.65
C PHE A 29 3.88 38.94 8.72
N GLN A 30 4.88 38.17 8.30
CA GLN A 30 5.75 37.38 9.16
C GLN A 30 7.20 37.85 9.01
N TYR A 31 7.99 37.85 10.08
CA TYR A 31 9.40 38.28 10.08
C TYR A 31 10.30 37.11 10.56
N PRO A 32 10.64 36.13 9.70
CA PRO A 32 11.26 34.86 10.15
C PRO A 32 12.62 34.98 10.84
N VAL A 33 13.29 36.13 10.69
CA VAL A 33 14.61 36.42 11.27
C VAL A 33 14.55 37.30 12.53
N ARG A 34 13.34 37.55 13.06
CA ARG A 34 13.11 38.45 14.21
C ARG A 34 12.40 37.68 15.35
N PRO A 35 12.97 37.63 16.58
CA PRO A 35 12.28 37.05 17.73
C PRO A 35 10.98 37.80 18.07
N SER A 36 9.97 37.09 18.57
CA SER A 36 8.67 37.65 18.98
C SER A 36 8.78 38.69 20.10
N THR A 37 9.83 38.62 20.93
CA THR A 37 10.13 39.59 21.98
C THR A 37 10.69 40.92 21.47
N MET A 38 11.03 41.02 20.19
CA MET A 38 11.62 42.22 19.58
C MET A 38 10.72 42.72 18.45
N THR A 39 9.60 43.35 18.79
CA THR A 39 8.67 43.90 17.79
C THR A 39 9.26 45.09 17.03
N TYR A 40 8.47 45.64 16.10
CA TYR A 40 8.78 46.87 15.34
C TYR A 40 7.86 48.04 15.73
N ASP A 41 7.07 47.92 16.81
CA ASP A 41 6.00 48.87 17.15
C ASP A 41 6.51 50.28 17.50
N ASP A 42 7.73 50.36 18.04
CA ASP A 42 8.41 51.60 18.42
C ASP A 42 9.46 52.04 17.36
N VAL A 43 9.45 51.43 16.17
CA VAL A 43 10.33 51.78 15.05
C VAL A 43 9.58 52.67 14.06
N ASN A 44 10.16 53.81 13.70
CA ASN A 44 9.55 54.72 12.73
C ASN A 44 9.57 54.11 11.32
N HIS A 45 8.40 53.98 10.70
CA HIS A 45 8.22 53.46 9.35
C HIS A 45 8.15 54.65 8.36
N LEU A 46 9.14 54.75 7.47
CA LEU A 46 9.32 55.88 6.56
C LEU A 46 8.44 55.78 5.30
N ALA A 47 8.30 54.57 4.75
CA ALA A 47 7.47 54.31 3.58
C ALA A 47 6.94 52.88 3.56
N ALA A 48 5.75 52.70 3.00
CA ALA A 48 5.18 51.39 2.67
C ALA A 48 4.69 51.40 1.21
N LYS A 49 4.97 50.33 0.47
CA LYS A 49 4.63 50.19 -0.96
C LYS A 49 4.08 48.79 -1.22
N ILE A 50 3.06 48.67 -2.07
CA ILE A 50 2.44 47.39 -2.45
C ILE A 50 2.21 47.27 -3.96
N LYS A 51 2.38 46.06 -4.49
CA LYS A 51 1.86 45.60 -5.77
C LYS A 51 0.69 44.63 -5.49
N PRO A 52 -0.58 45.07 -5.56
CA PRO A 52 -1.71 44.32 -5.02
C PRO A 52 -2.00 43.00 -5.77
N LYS A 53 -1.77 42.91 -7.08
CA LYS A 53 -2.02 41.69 -7.87
C LYS A 53 -0.92 40.63 -7.66
N GLN A 54 0.32 41.07 -7.46
CA GLN A 54 1.45 40.22 -7.08
C GLN A 54 1.51 39.92 -5.57
N GLN A 55 0.70 40.58 -4.75
CA GLN A 55 0.80 40.56 -3.28
C GLN A 55 2.23 40.86 -2.77
N ARG A 56 2.96 41.75 -3.44
CA ARG A 56 4.34 42.12 -3.06
C ARG A 56 4.35 43.42 -2.27
N VAL A 57 4.92 43.41 -1.07
CA VAL A 57 5.06 44.57 -0.18
C VAL A 57 6.54 44.91 0.01
N GLU A 58 6.85 46.21 0.07
CA GLU A 58 8.14 46.75 0.49
C GLU A 58 7.91 47.78 1.61
N LEU A 59 8.73 47.70 2.67
CA LEU A 59 8.69 48.60 3.82
C LEU A 59 10.07 49.23 4.03
N GLU A 60 10.14 50.54 4.24
CA GLU A 60 11.35 51.27 4.62
C GLU A 60 11.24 51.70 6.10
N MET A 61 12.13 51.19 6.96
CA MET A 61 12.15 51.49 8.40
C MET A 61 13.37 52.34 8.75
N ALA A 62 13.24 53.30 9.67
CA ALA A 62 14.35 54.14 10.12
C ALA A 62 15.32 53.41 11.06
N ILE A 63 16.62 53.72 10.94
CA ILE A 63 17.68 53.27 11.83
C ILE A 63 18.10 54.42 12.74
N ASN A 64 18.20 54.18 14.05
CA ASN A 64 18.67 55.20 15.00
C ASN A 64 20.21 55.34 14.96
N THR A 65 20.69 56.28 14.14
CA THR A 65 22.13 56.63 13.97
C THR A 65 22.75 57.35 15.17
N LEU A 66 21.95 57.67 16.21
CA LEU A 66 22.40 58.19 17.50
C LEU A 66 22.60 57.09 18.55
N SER A 67 22.16 55.85 18.27
CA SER A 67 22.33 54.72 19.19
C SER A 67 23.81 54.32 19.35
N PRO A 68 24.28 53.94 20.55
CA PRO A 68 25.62 53.37 20.74
C PRO A 68 25.82 52.03 20.02
N ASN A 69 24.74 51.38 19.56
CA ASN A 69 24.82 50.17 18.73
C ASN A 69 25.14 50.47 17.25
N TYR A 70 25.15 51.73 16.81
CA TYR A 70 25.36 52.11 15.41
C TYR A 70 26.79 52.64 15.17
N CYS A 71 27.58 51.87 14.41
CA CYS A 71 28.95 52.26 14.04
C CYS A 71 28.94 53.28 12.90
N ARG A 72 29.00 54.58 13.25
CA ARG A 72 28.88 55.70 12.29
C ARG A 72 29.85 55.62 11.11
N SER A 73 31.14 55.42 11.35
CA SER A 73 32.15 55.34 10.28
C SER A 73 31.87 54.25 9.25
N LYS A 74 31.34 53.09 9.69
CA LYS A 74 30.89 52.03 8.77
C LYS A 74 29.58 52.40 8.06
N GLY A 75 28.68 53.10 8.74
CA GLY A 75 27.43 53.62 8.16
C GLY A 75 27.67 54.70 7.09
N GLU A 76 28.65 55.57 7.30
CA GLU A 76 29.15 56.57 6.34
C GLU A 76 29.80 55.87 5.14
N GLN A 77 30.66 54.87 5.37
CA GLN A 77 31.27 54.08 4.30
C GLN A 77 30.25 53.35 3.42
N ILE A 78 29.21 52.75 4.03
CA ILE A 78 28.13 52.09 3.27
C ILE A 78 27.37 53.12 2.43
N ALA A 79 26.97 54.26 3.00
CA ALA A 79 26.29 55.30 2.24
C ALA A 79 27.16 55.86 1.10
N LEU A 80 28.46 56.08 1.34
CA LEU A 80 29.42 56.54 0.34
C LEU A 80 29.57 55.55 -0.82
N ASN A 81 29.56 54.24 -0.56
CA ASN A 81 29.64 53.22 -1.62
C ASN A 81 28.36 53.13 -2.47
N VAL A 82 27.18 53.37 -1.87
CA VAL A 82 25.88 53.28 -2.55
C VAL A 82 25.52 54.56 -3.31
N ASP A 83 25.68 55.71 -2.65
CA ASP A 83 25.23 57.01 -3.16
C ASP A 83 26.38 57.85 -3.74
N GLY A 84 27.64 57.51 -3.44
CA GLY A 84 28.82 58.16 -4.00
C GLY A 84 29.16 59.48 -3.31
N THR A 85 30.10 60.22 -3.90
CA THR A 85 30.51 61.55 -3.41
C THR A 85 29.58 62.68 -3.85
N ALA A 86 28.78 62.46 -4.89
CA ALA A 86 27.85 63.44 -5.44
C ALA A 86 26.61 63.64 -4.53
N TYR A 87 26.10 64.86 -4.51
CA TYR A 87 24.76 65.15 -4.00
C TYR A 87 23.80 65.08 -5.18
N ASP A 88 22.88 64.12 -5.16
CA ASP A 88 21.81 63.97 -6.13
C ASP A 88 20.49 63.69 -5.40
N GLU A 89 19.37 64.12 -5.97
CA GLU A 89 18.04 63.93 -5.38
C GLU A 89 17.59 62.46 -5.41
N THR A 90 18.27 61.61 -6.19
CA THR A 90 18.00 60.16 -6.27
C THR A 90 18.70 59.33 -5.18
N ASN A 91 19.51 59.95 -4.31
CA ASN A 91 20.31 59.28 -3.30
C ASN A 91 19.46 58.42 -2.34
N THR A 92 19.96 57.23 -2.03
CA THR A 92 19.29 56.20 -1.22
C THR A 92 19.16 56.63 0.25
N TYR A 93 20.21 57.24 0.79
CA TYR A 93 20.33 57.65 2.20
C TYR A 93 20.51 59.17 2.30
N SER A 94 19.59 59.85 2.98
CA SER A 94 19.59 61.33 3.02
C SER A 94 20.63 61.89 3.99
N ALA A 95 20.95 61.16 5.06
CA ALA A 95 21.89 61.61 6.10
C ALA A 95 23.38 61.36 5.79
N LYS A 96 23.73 60.94 4.55
CA LYS A 96 25.07 60.40 4.19
C LYS A 96 25.57 59.28 5.12
N MET A 97 24.63 58.57 5.72
CA MET A 97 24.79 57.45 6.64
C MET A 97 23.67 56.46 6.36
N MET A 98 23.85 55.17 6.61
CA MET A 98 22.79 54.16 6.54
C MET A 98 21.66 54.42 7.56
N ASP A 99 20.77 55.35 7.22
CA ASP A 99 19.68 55.89 8.04
C ASP A 99 18.38 55.08 7.99
N LYS A 100 18.30 54.09 7.07
CA LYS A 100 17.12 53.24 6.89
C LYS A 100 17.47 51.80 6.48
N GLN A 101 16.52 50.89 6.73
CA GLN A 101 16.53 49.50 6.31
C GLN A 101 15.28 49.19 5.48
N SER A 102 15.47 48.68 4.26
CA SER A 102 14.37 48.18 3.42
C SER A 102 14.08 46.71 3.70
N PHE A 103 12.81 46.33 3.71
CA PHE A 103 12.32 44.95 3.79
C PHE A 103 11.48 44.62 2.56
N SER A 104 11.78 43.53 1.86
CA SER A 104 10.94 43.01 0.76
C SER A 104 10.17 41.78 1.24
N SER A 105 8.90 41.69 0.86
CA SER A 105 8.08 40.49 1.05
C SER A 105 8.48 39.37 0.08
N ILE A 106 8.26 38.12 0.51
CA ILE A 106 8.10 36.94 -0.35
C ILE A 106 6.74 36.31 -0.02
N GLN A 107 5.93 35.97 -1.02
CA GLN A 107 4.65 35.29 -0.80
C GLN A 107 4.90 33.87 -0.27
N ALA A 108 4.30 33.51 0.87
CA ALA A 108 4.55 32.23 1.53
C ALA A 108 3.75 31.06 0.92
N THR A 109 2.59 31.35 0.32
CA THR A 109 1.75 30.37 -0.37
C THR A 109 0.86 31.03 -1.41
N THR A 110 0.53 30.31 -2.49
CA THR A 110 -0.31 30.80 -3.58
C THR A 110 -1.81 30.59 -3.36
N ASN A 111 -2.20 29.80 -2.36
CA ASN A 111 -3.60 29.57 -2.00
C ASN A 111 -3.79 29.85 -0.50
N THR A 112 -4.43 30.98 -0.19
CA THR A 112 -4.74 31.41 1.17
C THR A 112 -6.14 31.03 1.65
N SER A 113 -7.01 30.50 0.79
CA SER A 113 -8.45 30.27 1.07
C SER A 113 -8.75 29.33 2.23
N ARG A 114 -7.74 28.59 2.72
CA ARG A 114 -7.81 27.69 3.88
C ARG A 114 -7.22 28.29 5.18
N TYR A 115 -6.81 29.55 5.16
CA TYR A 115 -6.22 30.24 6.31
C TYR A 115 -7.05 31.48 6.67
N ALA A 116 -7.22 31.69 7.96
CA ALA A 116 -7.94 32.81 8.53
C ALA A 116 -7.22 33.32 9.78
N ALA A 117 -7.38 34.60 10.09
CA ALA A 117 -7.11 35.12 11.43
C ALA A 117 -8.33 34.87 12.31
N ALA A 118 -8.13 34.63 13.60
CA ALA A 118 -9.22 34.50 14.57
C ALA A 118 -8.99 35.42 15.77
N VAL A 119 -10.04 36.12 16.19
CA VAL A 119 -10.05 37.01 17.37
C VAL A 119 -10.99 36.40 18.40
N PHE A 120 -10.42 35.92 19.51
CA PHE A 120 -11.19 35.40 20.64
C PHE A 120 -11.51 36.52 21.63
N ARG A 121 -12.78 36.60 22.07
CA ARG A 121 -13.24 37.62 23.02
C ARG A 121 -14.50 37.14 23.75
N LYS A 122 -14.48 37.13 25.09
CA LYS A 122 -15.66 36.83 25.95
C LYS A 122 -16.34 35.46 25.71
N GLY A 123 -15.64 34.46 25.17
CA GLY A 123 -16.24 33.17 24.79
C GLY A 123 -16.69 33.09 23.32
N GLU A 124 -16.55 34.18 22.56
CA GLU A 124 -16.83 34.23 21.11
C GLU A 124 -15.51 34.18 20.31
N LEU A 125 -15.50 33.45 19.20
CA LEU A 125 -14.36 33.35 18.27
C LEU A 125 -14.74 33.90 16.88
N HIS A 126 -14.27 35.10 16.56
CA HIS A 126 -14.54 35.71 15.24
C HIS A 126 -13.41 35.42 14.26
N VAL A 127 -13.73 34.71 13.19
CA VAL A 127 -12.81 34.24 12.15
C VAL A 127 -12.92 35.14 10.91
N THR A 128 -11.79 35.61 10.39
CA THR A 128 -11.69 36.44 9.16
C THR A 128 -10.71 35.80 8.17
N PRO A 129 -11.11 35.51 6.91
CA PRO A 129 -10.20 34.97 5.89
C PRO A 129 -8.99 35.87 5.61
N LEU A 130 -7.87 35.26 5.18
CA LEU A 130 -6.64 35.98 4.82
C LEU A 130 -6.48 36.13 3.30
N THR A 131 -6.26 37.36 2.83
CA THR A 131 -5.96 37.65 1.41
C THR A 131 -4.60 37.11 1.01
N GLY A 132 -3.59 37.24 1.88
CA GLY A 132 -2.19 36.94 1.58
C GLY A 132 -1.37 36.67 2.83
N ILE A 133 -0.39 35.77 2.73
CA ILE A 133 0.59 35.48 3.80
C ILE A 133 1.98 35.79 3.25
N LEU A 134 2.66 36.78 3.84
CA LEU A 134 3.91 37.35 3.32
C LEU A 134 5.03 37.24 4.35
N GLN A 135 6.18 36.68 3.94
CA GLN A 135 7.41 36.71 4.73
C GLN A 135 8.23 37.96 4.37
N MET A 136 8.31 38.91 5.31
CA MET A 136 9.17 40.07 5.22
C MET A 136 10.61 39.66 5.54
N ARG A 137 11.55 40.02 4.66
CA ARG A 137 12.99 39.80 4.86
C ARG A 137 13.76 41.10 4.62
N PRO A 138 14.84 41.38 5.38
CA PRO A 138 15.74 42.49 5.08
C PRO A 138 16.24 42.41 3.63
N SER A 139 16.18 43.52 2.90
CA SER A 139 16.75 43.62 1.56
C SER A 139 18.21 44.03 1.63
N PHE A 140 19.06 43.35 0.87
CA PHE A 140 20.48 43.70 0.69
C PHE A 140 20.75 44.40 -0.64
N SER A 141 19.70 44.84 -1.36
CA SER A 141 19.78 45.49 -2.67
C SER A 141 20.57 46.81 -2.71
N TYR A 142 20.97 47.34 -1.56
CA TYR A 142 21.94 48.43 -1.48
C TYR A 142 23.37 47.96 -1.80
N LEU A 143 23.73 46.71 -1.50
CA LEU A 143 25.00 46.12 -1.93
C LEU A 143 25.05 45.98 -3.46
N ASP A 144 23.98 45.44 -4.07
CA ASP A 144 23.85 45.35 -5.52
C ASP A 144 24.01 46.74 -6.19
N LYS A 145 23.46 47.80 -5.59
CA LYS A 145 23.67 49.19 -6.04
C LYS A 145 25.14 49.62 -5.94
N ALA A 146 25.79 49.38 -4.81
CA ALA A 146 27.20 49.75 -4.60
C ALA A 146 28.14 49.05 -5.59
N ASP A 147 27.92 47.76 -5.85
CA ASP A 147 28.72 46.97 -6.79
C ASP A 147 28.53 47.46 -8.24
N ASN A 148 27.28 47.73 -8.66
CA ASN A 148 27.01 48.33 -9.97
C ASN A 148 27.67 49.71 -10.12
N LYS A 149 27.57 50.57 -9.11
CA LYS A 149 28.13 51.94 -9.12
C LYS A 149 29.66 51.94 -9.06
N THR A 150 30.26 50.94 -8.41
CA THR A 150 31.71 50.70 -8.43
C THR A 150 32.16 50.30 -9.83
N ARG A 151 31.48 49.32 -10.45
CA ARG A 151 31.77 48.90 -11.84
C ARG A 151 31.56 50.02 -12.87
N GLU A 152 30.53 50.85 -12.70
CA GLU A 152 30.29 52.04 -13.53
C GLU A 152 31.45 53.04 -13.41
N ARG A 153 31.98 53.24 -12.20
CA ARG A 153 33.12 54.13 -11.95
C ARG A 153 34.45 53.54 -12.46
N GLU A 154 34.63 52.23 -12.38
CA GLU A 154 35.79 51.53 -12.94
C GLU A 154 35.78 51.66 -14.47
N ALA A 155 34.66 51.35 -15.13
CA ALA A 155 34.50 51.54 -16.57
C ALA A 155 34.69 53.01 -17.02
N ALA A 156 34.21 53.97 -16.22
CA ALA A 156 34.41 55.40 -16.50
C ALA A 156 35.87 55.88 -16.30
N ASN A 157 36.66 55.18 -15.49
CA ASN A 157 38.09 55.45 -15.33
C ASN A 157 38.94 54.74 -16.40
N GLU A 158 38.60 53.50 -16.77
CA GLU A 158 39.29 52.73 -17.81
C GLU A 158 39.05 53.31 -19.22
N GLY A 159 37.89 53.95 -19.45
CA GLY A 159 37.61 54.74 -20.66
C GLY A 159 38.44 56.02 -20.81
N GLY A 160 39.44 56.26 -19.94
CA GLY A 160 40.29 57.45 -19.95
C GLY A 160 41.59 57.35 -20.78
N ASP A 161 42.05 56.15 -21.14
CA ASP A 161 43.31 55.95 -21.88
C ASP A 161 43.23 54.81 -22.90
N SER A 162 42.38 54.99 -23.92
CA SER A 162 42.40 54.19 -25.15
C SER A 162 42.03 55.05 -26.35
N SER A 163 43.00 55.82 -26.85
CA SER A 163 43.00 56.19 -28.25
C SER A 163 43.47 55.00 -29.09
N GLN A 164 42.80 54.72 -30.21
CA GLN A 164 43.10 53.67 -31.18
C GLN A 164 42.59 52.24 -30.85
N ASP A 165 41.27 52.05 -30.91
CA ASP A 165 40.73 51.09 -31.89
C ASP A 165 39.31 51.50 -32.37
N GLU A 166 39.21 51.96 -33.62
CA GLU A 166 37.94 52.24 -34.31
C GLU A 166 37.31 50.93 -34.82
N ALA A 167 36.72 50.17 -33.91
CA ALA A 167 36.06 48.90 -34.22
C ALA A 167 34.57 49.08 -34.60
N GLU A 168 34.34 49.81 -35.69
CA GLU A 168 33.10 49.92 -36.48
C GLU A 168 31.76 49.95 -35.71
N ASP A 169 31.15 51.14 -35.63
CA ASP A 169 29.73 51.30 -35.30
C ASP A 169 28.87 50.71 -36.44
N ASP A 170 28.72 49.37 -36.42
CA ASP A 170 28.01 48.57 -37.43
C ASP A 170 26.58 49.07 -37.60
N VAL A 171 26.39 49.92 -38.62
CA VAL A 171 25.13 50.60 -38.96
C VAL A 171 24.11 49.56 -39.37
N LYS A 172 23.43 48.99 -38.36
CA LYS A 172 22.36 48.01 -38.52
C LYS A 172 21.20 48.65 -39.28
N ALA A 173 21.28 48.55 -40.60
CA ALA A 173 20.23 48.90 -41.53
C ALA A 173 18.91 48.35 -40.98
N ILE A 174 17.91 49.23 -40.87
CA ILE A 174 16.59 48.92 -40.30
C ILE A 174 15.82 48.02 -41.29
N THR A 175 16.31 46.81 -41.43
CA THR A 175 15.62 45.69 -42.04
C THR A 175 14.42 45.42 -41.16
N VAL A 176 13.24 45.77 -41.65
CA VAL A 176 11.97 45.56 -40.96
C VAL A 176 11.73 44.06 -40.89
N ARG A 177 12.33 43.41 -39.89
CA ARG A 177 12.19 41.98 -39.60
C ARG A 177 10.77 41.75 -39.11
N PHE A 178 9.85 41.58 -40.06
CA PHE A 178 8.52 41.05 -39.83
C PHE A 178 8.63 39.86 -38.88
N ALA A 179 7.96 39.96 -37.73
CA ALA A 179 8.09 38.98 -36.68
C ALA A 179 7.72 37.60 -37.23
N ARG A 180 8.72 36.69 -37.32
CA ARG A 180 8.47 35.30 -37.67
C ARG A 180 7.38 34.77 -36.72
N PRO A 181 6.35 34.06 -37.22
CA PRO A 181 5.40 33.37 -36.36
C PRO A 181 6.15 32.48 -35.37
N GLU A 182 6.14 32.88 -34.11
CA GLU A 182 6.79 32.15 -33.03
C GLU A 182 6.04 30.82 -32.85
N SER A 183 6.75 29.69 -32.89
CA SER A 183 6.10 28.40 -32.65
C SER A 183 5.52 28.37 -31.24
N GLU A 184 4.36 27.74 -31.07
CA GLU A 184 3.63 27.73 -29.80
C GLU A 184 4.49 27.24 -28.63
N GLN A 185 5.32 26.22 -28.88
CA GLN A 185 6.30 25.71 -27.91
C GLN A 185 7.43 26.71 -27.57
N ALA A 186 7.91 27.51 -28.54
CA ALA A 186 8.89 28.56 -28.27
C ALA A 186 8.27 29.71 -27.45
N ARG A 187 7.05 30.14 -27.83
CA ARG A 187 6.25 31.11 -27.08
C ARG A 187 6.01 30.66 -25.65
N GLN A 188 5.72 29.39 -25.43
CA GLN A 188 5.48 28.84 -24.10
C GLN A 188 6.77 28.79 -23.25
N ARG A 189 7.91 28.40 -23.83
CA ARG A 189 9.23 28.51 -23.18
C ARG A 189 9.58 29.96 -22.83
N ARG A 190 9.26 30.92 -23.71
CA ARG A 190 9.47 32.35 -23.44
C ARG A 190 8.57 32.85 -22.31
N ILE A 191 7.30 32.45 -22.27
CA ILE A 191 6.36 32.80 -21.18
C ILE A 191 6.80 32.18 -19.83
N GLN A 192 7.49 31.04 -19.87
CA GLN A 192 8.08 30.37 -18.70
C GLN A 192 9.49 30.86 -18.34
N SER A 193 10.07 31.82 -19.07
CA SER A 193 11.41 32.34 -18.76
C SER A 193 11.39 33.28 -17.56
N TYR A 194 12.49 33.28 -16.80
CA TYR A 194 12.67 34.20 -15.66
C TYR A 194 12.58 35.67 -16.11
N GLU A 195 13.20 36.04 -17.22
CA GLU A 195 13.17 37.41 -17.77
C GLU A 195 11.74 37.87 -18.11
N PHE A 196 10.93 37.01 -18.73
CA PHE A 196 9.55 37.34 -19.08
C PHE A 196 8.70 37.50 -17.82
N LEU A 197 8.87 36.61 -16.84
CA LEU A 197 8.16 36.70 -15.57
C LEU A 197 8.59 37.95 -14.78
N GLN A 198 9.88 38.27 -14.72
CA GLN A 198 10.42 39.46 -14.07
C GLN A 198 9.94 40.75 -14.75
N LYS A 199 9.88 40.78 -16.09
CA LYS A 199 9.31 41.92 -16.84
C LYS A 199 7.82 42.10 -16.53
N LYS A 200 7.04 41.01 -16.56
CA LYS A 200 5.61 41.04 -16.18
C LYS A 200 5.39 41.45 -14.72
N GLN A 201 6.33 41.14 -13.82
CA GLN A 201 6.32 41.61 -12.43
C GLN A 201 6.67 43.12 -12.33
N ALA A 202 7.53 43.62 -13.22
CA ALA A 202 7.87 45.04 -13.30
C ALA A 202 6.73 45.91 -13.85
N GLU A 203 5.94 45.39 -14.81
CA GLU A 203 4.80 46.07 -15.45
C GLU A 203 3.68 46.54 -14.49
N GLU A 204 3.54 45.95 -13.30
CA GLU A 204 2.60 46.43 -12.28
C GLU A 204 3.21 47.60 -11.48
N PRO A 205 2.58 48.78 -11.40
CA PRO A 205 3.10 49.92 -10.64
C PRO A 205 3.03 49.71 -9.13
N TRP A 206 3.90 50.40 -8.39
CA TRP A 206 3.87 50.43 -6.93
C TRP A 206 2.81 51.42 -6.41
N VAL A 207 1.86 50.91 -5.62
CA VAL A 207 0.93 51.73 -4.85
C VAL A 207 1.59 52.11 -3.52
N HIS A 208 1.65 53.40 -3.20
CA HIS A 208 2.20 53.88 -1.93
C HIS A 208 1.11 53.87 -0.84
N LEU A 209 1.50 53.49 0.37
CA LEU A 209 0.62 53.37 1.53
C LEU A 209 1.15 54.21 2.71
N HIS A 210 0.24 54.75 3.51
CA HIS A 210 0.58 55.34 4.81
C HIS A 210 0.55 54.24 5.88
N TYR A 211 1.66 54.11 6.62
CA TYR A 211 1.74 53.18 7.74
C TYR A 211 1.08 53.79 8.99
N HIS A 212 0.28 52.99 9.68
CA HIS A 212 -0.32 53.32 10.97
C HIS A 212 0.11 52.27 11.99
N GLY A 213 0.65 52.71 13.13
CA GLY A 213 1.19 51.82 14.16
C GLY A 213 0.09 51.12 14.96
N VAL A 214 0.46 50.05 15.69
CA VAL A 214 -0.48 49.28 16.53
C VAL A 214 -1.17 50.14 17.60
N LYS A 215 -0.50 51.21 18.05
CA LYS A 215 -0.96 52.15 19.08
C LYS A 215 -1.82 53.32 18.53
N ASP A 216 -2.07 53.37 17.22
CA ASP A 216 -2.88 54.42 16.57
C ASP A 216 -4.39 54.11 16.72
N GLY A 217 -5.20 55.14 16.98
CA GLY A 217 -6.66 55.04 17.03
C GLY A 217 -7.28 54.60 15.70
N ARG A 218 -6.62 54.84 14.56
CA ARG A 218 -7.05 54.26 13.27
C ARG A 218 -6.98 52.73 13.30
N SER A 219 -5.87 52.18 13.79
CA SER A 219 -5.65 50.73 13.90
C SER A 219 -6.63 50.08 14.88
N GLU A 220 -6.92 50.74 16.01
CA GLU A 220 -7.94 50.27 16.96
C GLU A 220 -9.36 50.30 16.38
N HIS A 221 -9.70 51.31 15.57
CA HIS A 221 -10.98 51.34 14.86
C HIS A 221 -11.06 50.27 13.76
N GLU A 222 -10.01 50.09 12.95
CA GLU A 222 -10.02 49.08 11.89
C GLU A 222 -10.07 47.65 12.45
N ARG A 223 -9.49 47.42 13.65
CA ARG A 223 -9.63 46.18 14.42
C ARG A 223 -11.10 45.84 14.76
N GLN A 224 -12.01 46.81 14.77
CA GLN A 224 -13.44 46.56 15.00
C GLN A 224 -14.11 45.82 13.84
N TYR A 225 -13.54 45.86 12.63
CA TYR A 225 -14.05 45.13 11.46
C TYR A 225 -13.63 43.65 11.39
N LEU A 226 -12.88 43.15 12.39
CA LEU A 226 -12.60 41.71 12.56
C LEU A 226 -13.73 40.98 13.34
N TYR A 227 -14.61 41.72 14.02
CA TYR A 227 -15.78 41.17 14.70
C TYR A 227 -16.95 41.08 13.73
N CYS A 228 -17.81 40.08 13.88
CA CYS A 228 -19.07 40.02 13.14
C CYS A 228 -20.07 41.04 13.74
N GLN A 229 -20.70 41.86 12.91
CA GLN A 229 -21.66 42.88 13.37
C GLN A 229 -23.13 42.40 13.36
N SER A 230 -23.42 41.27 12.71
CA SER A 230 -24.70 40.58 12.74
C SER A 230 -24.60 39.33 13.61
N VAL A 231 -25.31 39.30 14.73
CA VAL A 231 -25.45 38.13 15.62
C VAL A 231 -26.82 37.48 15.43
N ASP A 232 -27.29 37.46 14.18
CA ASP A 232 -28.49 36.70 13.81
C ASP A 232 -28.15 35.20 13.93
N ALA A 233 -28.72 34.55 14.94
CA ALA A 233 -28.58 33.11 15.20
C ALA A 233 -29.37 32.25 14.18
N SER A 234 -29.33 32.64 12.90
CA SER A 234 -29.88 31.88 11.79
C SER A 234 -29.08 30.61 11.56
N GLU A 235 -29.75 29.46 11.58
CA GLU A 235 -29.17 28.15 11.31
C GLU A 235 -28.33 28.16 10.03
N ASN A 236 -27.14 27.55 10.06
CA ASN A 236 -26.15 27.66 8.99
C ASN A 236 -26.58 26.88 7.72
N SER A 237 -27.19 27.59 6.77
CA SER A 237 -27.73 27.05 5.52
C SER A 237 -26.70 26.39 4.59
N GLU A 238 -25.41 26.65 4.77
CA GLU A 238 -24.34 26.21 3.86
C GLU A 238 -23.64 24.92 4.31
N LEU A 239 -23.66 24.62 5.62
CA LEU A 239 -22.93 23.49 6.23
C LEU A 239 -23.81 22.27 6.51
N VAL A 240 -24.91 22.12 5.77
CA VAL A 240 -25.96 21.08 5.97
C VAL A 240 -25.59 19.69 5.37
N LYS A 241 -24.36 19.51 4.85
CA LYS A 241 -23.93 18.27 4.17
C LYS A 241 -23.73 17.13 5.17
N THR A 242 -24.19 15.93 4.84
CA THR A 242 -23.95 14.75 5.68
C THR A 242 -22.47 14.33 5.64
N PRO A 243 -21.96 13.62 6.67
CA PRO A 243 -20.57 13.15 6.69
C PRO A 243 -20.16 12.30 5.48
N LYS A 244 -21.11 11.58 4.86
CA LYS A 244 -20.86 10.79 3.64
C LYS A 244 -20.66 11.67 2.41
N GLU A 245 -21.47 12.71 2.25
CA GLU A 245 -21.37 13.66 1.14
C GLU A 245 -20.12 14.54 1.29
N TYR A 246 -19.80 14.95 2.52
CA TYR A 246 -18.56 15.67 2.81
C TYR A 246 -17.31 14.82 2.51
N LEU A 247 -17.29 13.54 2.92
CA LEU A 247 -16.20 12.63 2.58
C LEU A 247 -16.05 12.41 1.07
N ALA A 248 -17.16 12.27 0.34
CA ALA A 248 -17.17 12.17 -1.13
C ALA A 248 -16.79 13.50 -1.84
N MET A 249 -16.88 14.64 -1.15
CA MET A 249 -16.42 15.94 -1.65
C MET A 249 -14.92 16.17 -1.41
N LEU A 250 -14.39 15.67 -0.29
CA LEU A 250 -12.95 15.66 0.01
C LEU A 250 -12.18 14.64 -0.83
N MET A 251 -12.79 13.48 -1.09
CA MET A 251 -12.27 12.43 -1.96
C MET A 251 -13.25 12.22 -3.13
N PRO A 252 -13.26 13.12 -4.14
CA PRO A 252 -14.08 12.92 -5.32
C PRO A 252 -13.73 11.56 -5.95
N PRO A 253 -14.72 10.74 -6.34
CA PRO A 253 -14.44 9.48 -7.00
C PRO A 253 -13.63 9.77 -8.26
N ILE A 254 -12.46 9.13 -8.39
CA ILE A 254 -11.69 9.14 -9.63
C ILE A 254 -12.66 8.71 -10.72
N ALA A 255 -12.91 9.59 -11.69
CA ALA A 255 -13.87 9.30 -12.74
C ALA A 255 -13.47 7.99 -13.42
N GLU A 256 -14.42 7.05 -13.52
CA GLU A 256 -14.21 5.80 -14.25
C GLU A 256 -14.16 6.07 -15.76
N GLU A 257 -13.06 6.70 -16.18
CA GLU A 257 -12.41 6.34 -17.43
C GLU A 257 -12.37 4.80 -17.48
N LYS A 258 -12.79 4.22 -18.59
CA LYS A 258 -13.24 2.82 -18.64
C LYS A 258 -12.07 1.84 -18.55
N VAL A 259 -11.50 1.71 -17.35
CA VAL A 259 -10.40 0.81 -17.02
C VAL A 259 -10.79 -0.57 -17.55
N ALA A 260 -10.02 -1.06 -18.51
CA ALA A 260 -10.29 -2.33 -19.16
C ALA A 260 -10.42 -3.41 -18.07
N LYS A 261 -11.52 -4.18 -18.13
CA LYS A 261 -11.89 -5.17 -17.09
C LYS A 261 -10.63 -5.91 -16.62
N PRO A 262 -10.27 -5.84 -15.32
CA PRO A 262 -8.96 -6.26 -14.87
C PRO A 262 -8.69 -7.71 -15.28
N VAL A 263 -7.49 -7.96 -15.81
CA VAL A 263 -7.12 -9.21 -16.50
C VAL A 263 -6.80 -10.33 -15.49
N GLY A 264 -7.73 -10.58 -14.58
CA GLY A 264 -7.83 -11.83 -13.86
C GLY A 264 -8.43 -12.93 -14.75
N PRO A 265 -8.39 -14.20 -14.30
CA PRO A 265 -9.13 -15.27 -14.98
C PRO A 265 -10.61 -14.91 -15.03
N SER A 266 -11.21 -14.97 -16.23
CA SER A 266 -12.49 -14.36 -16.61
C SER A 266 -13.76 -14.84 -15.88
N ASN A 267 -13.60 -15.66 -14.84
CA ASN A 267 -14.67 -16.11 -13.94
C ASN A 267 -14.61 -15.41 -12.57
N VAL A 268 -13.55 -14.71 -12.20
CA VAL A 268 -13.39 -14.10 -10.86
C VAL A 268 -13.68 -12.59 -10.91
N LEU A 269 -14.79 -12.17 -10.31
CA LEU A 269 -15.13 -10.76 -10.07
C LEU A 269 -15.08 -10.47 -8.57
N SER A 270 -14.74 -9.23 -8.18
CA SER A 270 -14.83 -8.81 -6.78
C SER A 270 -16.30 -8.61 -6.35
N MET A 271 -16.60 -8.66 -5.06
CA MET A 271 -17.95 -8.37 -4.55
C MET A 271 -18.42 -6.93 -4.85
N ALA A 272 -17.49 -5.99 -5.06
CA ALA A 272 -17.81 -4.64 -5.52
C ALA A 272 -18.24 -4.64 -7.00
N GLN A 273 -17.47 -5.30 -7.88
CA GLN A 273 -17.80 -5.44 -9.30
C GLN A 273 -19.06 -6.28 -9.52
N LEU A 274 -19.32 -7.28 -8.68
CA LEU A 274 -20.56 -8.04 -8.72
C LEU A 274 -21.76 -7.10 -8.50
N ARG A 275 -21.68 -6.19 -7.53
CA ARG A 275 -22.77 -5.26 -7.19
C ARG A 275 -23.08 -4.20 -8.27
N THR A 276 -22.20 -3.98 -9.25
CA THR A 276 -22.50 -3.10 -10.40
C THR A 276 -23.20 -3.82 -11.56
N LEU A 277 -23.30 -5.15 -11.53
CA LEU A 277 -24.03 -5.93 -12.54
C LEU A 277 -25.55 -5.97 -12.27
N PRO A 278 -26.39 -6.16 -13.30
CA PRO A 278 -27.81 -6.47 -13.12
C PRO A 278 -28.03 -7.75 -12.29
N LEU A 279 -29.10 -7.80 -11.50
CA LEU A 279 -29.41 -8.92 -10.58
C LEU A 279 -29.33 -10.32 -11.25
N GLY A 280 -29.80 -10.44 -12.50
CA GLY A 280 -29.71 -11.69 -13.25
C GLY A 280 -28.27 -12.15 -13.50
N ASP A 281 -27.38 -11.22 -13.84
CA ASP A 281 -25.95 -11.51 -14.07
C ASP A 281 -25.19 -11.71 -12.76
N GLN A 282 -25.60 -11.05 -11.66
CA GLN A 282 -25.08 -11.36 -10.32
C GLN A 282 -25.33 -12.82 -9.96
N VAL A 283 -26.60 -13.25 -10.01
CA VAL A 283 -27.01 -14.62 -9.68
C VAL A 283 -26.38 -15.62 -10.65
N LYS A 284 -26.31 -15.32 -11.95
CA LYS A 284 -25.64 -16.16 -12.96
C LYS A 284 -24.15 -16.34 -12.67
N THR A 285 -23.45 -15.28 -12.30
CA THR A 285 -22.00 -15.32 -11.99
C THR A 285 -21.73 -16.10 -10.70
N LEU A 286 -22.51 -15.84 -9.65
CA LEU A 286 -22.45 -16.60 -8.40
C LEU A 286 -22.67 -18.10 -8.65
N MET A 287 -23.73 -18.49 -9.37
CA MET A 287 -24.00 -19.91 -9.66
C MET A 287 -22.94 -20.54 -10.58
N LYS A 288 -22.40 -19.81 -11.56
CA LYS A 288 -21.31 -20.32 -12.44
C LYS A 288 -20.03 -20.63 -11.64
N ASN A 289 -19.77 -19.89 -10.57
CA ASN A 289 -18.59 -20.04 -9.73
C ASN A 289 -18.79 -21.06 -8.60
N VAL A 290 -19.82 -20.88 -7.77
CA VAL A 290 -20.08 -21.68 -6.56
C VAL A 290 -20.67 -23.06 -6.88
N LYS A 291 -21.31 -23.21 -8.04
CA LYS A 291 -21.93 -24.44 -8.58
C LYS A 291 -23.14 -24.96 -7.80
N VAL A 292 -23.07 -25.04 -6.48
CA VAL A 292 -24.12 -25.54 -5.58
C VAL A 292 -24.19 -24.70 -4.30
N MET A 293 -25.37 -24.18 -3.94
CA MET A 293 -25.54 -23.38 -2.72
C MET A 293 -26.98 -23.38 -2.16
N PRO A 294 -27.16 -23.16 -0.84
CA PRO A 294 -28.48 -22.88 -0.25
C PRO A 294 -29.01 -21.52 -0.70
N PHE A 295 -30.32 -21.35 -0.74
CA PHE A 295 -30.92 -20.07 -1.15
C PHE A 295 -30.64 -18.93 -0.15
N ALA A 296 -30.56 -19.23 1.15
CA ALA A 296 -30.19 -18.25 2.17
C ALA A 296 -28.81 -17.62 1.91
N ASN A 297 -27.83 -18.42 1.49
CA ASN A 297 -26.48 -17.97 1.18
C ASN A 297 -26.45 -17.08 -0.07
N LEU A 298 -27.36 -17.29 -1.04
CA LEU A 298 -27.50 -16.39 -2.19
C LEU A 298 -27.95 -15.00 -1.73
N MET A 299 -29.00 -14.95 -0.90
CA MET A 299 -29.53 -13.69 -0.36
C MET A 299 -28.49 -12.93 0.47
N GLY A 300 -27.60 -13.62 1.19
CA GLY A 300 -26.50 -13.02 1.94
C GLY A 300 -25.34 -12.46 1.09
N LEU A 301 -25.21 -12.87 -0.18
CA LEU A 301 -24.17 -12.37 -1.09
C LEU A 301 -24.68 -11.22 -1.99
N LEU A 302 -25.98 -11.14 -2.23
CA LEU A 302 -26.62 -10.07 -2.99
C LEU A 302 -26.61 -8.73 -2.21
N ALA A 303 -27.06 -7.64 -2.84
CA ALA A 303 -27.13 -6.34 -2.19
C ALA A 303 -28.18 -6.33 -1.06
N SER A 304 -27.88 -5.66 0.05
CA SER A 304 -28.81 -5.46 1.17
C SER A 304 -30.09 -4.76 0.68
N GLY A 305 -31.24 -5.40 0.86
CA GLY A 305 -32.54 -4.93 0.35
C GLY A 305 -33.00 -5.59 -0.97
N THR A 306 -32.25 -6.55 -1.53
CA THR A 306 -32.70 -7.31 -2.71
C THR A 306 -33.97 -8.12 -2.42
N ASP A 307 -35.00 -7.98 -3.27
CA ASP A 307 -36.23 -8.77 -3.18
C ASP A 307 -35.99 -10.27 -3.41
N SER A 308 -36.40 -11.08 -2.43
CA SER A 308 -36.32 -12.54 -2.46
C SER A 308 -37.12 -13.16 -3.61
N THR A 309 -38.21 -12.55 -4.04
CA THR A 309 -39.07 -13.06 -5.12
C THR A 309 -38.38 -12.94 -6.48
N SER A 310 -37.70 -11.81 -6.69
CA SER A 310 -36.92 -11.55 -7.91
C SER A 310 -35.61 -12.33 -7.92
N ALA A 311 -34.95 -12.50 -6.78
CA ALA A 311 -33.82 -13.43 -6.65
C ALA A 311 -34.25 -14.89 -6.99
N LEU A 312 -35.40 -15.35 -6.47
CA LEU A 312 -36.00 -16.64 -6.84
C LEU A 312 -36.30 -16.76 -8.33
N ARG A 313 -36.80 -15.69 -8.97
CA ARG A 313 -37.06 -15.65 -10.41
C ARG A 313 -35.76 -15.78 -11.22
N CYS A 314 -34.70 -15.08 -10.82
CA CYS A 314 -33.40 -15.14 -11.48
C CYS A 314 -32.70 -16.51 -11.31
N ILE A 315 -32.67 -17.09 -10.10
CA ILE A 315 -31.96 -18.36 -9.90
C ILE A 315 -32.61 -19.53 -10.66
N GLN A 316 -33.95 -19.56 -10.79
CA GLN A 316 -34.67 -20.54 -11.63
C GLN A 316 -34.30 -20.49 -13.12
N GLN A 317 -33.75 -19.37 -13.61
CA GLN A 317 -33.26 -19.27 -14.99
C GLN A 317 -31.91 -19.98 -15.17
N VAL A 318 -31.04 -19.97 -14.17
CA VAL A 318 -29.63 -20.43 -14.27
C VAL A 318 -29.28 -21.68 -13.44
N ALA A 319 -30.18 -22.12 -12.56
CA ALA A 319 -30.01 -23.27 -11.68
C ALA A 319 -31.30 -24.12 -11.59
N LEU A 320 -31.15 -25.34 -11.05
CA LEU A 320 -32.23 -26.27 -10.72
C LEU A 320 -32.11 -26.68 -9.25
N LEU A 321 -33.22 -27.09 -8.64
CA LEU A 321 -33.27 -27.51 -7.23
C LEU A 321 -32.90 -28.98 -7.06
N VAL A 322 -31.90 -29.30 -6.24
CA VAL A 322 -31.46 -30.67 -5.89
C VAL A 322 -31.30 -30.75 -4.38
N GLN A 323 -32.03 -31.67 -3.71
CA GLN A 323 -32.07 -31.79 -2.24
C GLN A 323 -32.28 -30.43 -1.54
N GLY A 324 -33.19 -29.59 -2.05
CA GLY A 324 -33.48 -28.24 -1.53
C GLY A 324 -32.43 -27.16 -1.83
N ASN A 325 -31.25 -27.54 -2.31
CA ASN A 325 -30.17 -26.63 -2.66
C ASN A 325 -30.23 -26.29 -4.16
N TRP A 326 -29.72 -25.12 -4.54
CA TRP A 326 -29.66 -24.72 -5.96
C TRP A 326 -28.36 -25.19 -6.59
N VAL A 327 -28.46 -25.94 -7.70
CA VAL A 327 -27.34 -26.43 -8.51
C VAL A 327 -27.38 -25.77 -9.88
N VAL A 328 -26.27 -25.19 -10.33
CA VAL A 328 -26.15 -24.53 -11.64
C VAL A 328 -26.51 -25.49 -12.79
N LYS A 329 -27.23 -25.00 -13.80
CA LYS A 329 -27.61 -25.78 -14.98
C LYS A 329 -26.39 -26.10 -15.85
N SER A 330 -26.48 -27.20 -16.59
CA SER A 330 -25.36 -27.68 -17.42
C SER A 330 -25.07 -26.78 -18.61
N ASP A 331 -26.09 -26.15 -19.21
CA ASP A 331 -25.97 -25.19 -20.31
C ASP A 331 -25.34 -23.84 -19.91
N VAL A 332 -25.37 -23.51 -18.61
CA VAL A 332 -24.67 -22.35 -18.03
C VAL A 332 -23.16 -22.63 -17.81
N LEU A 333 -22.77 -23.90 -17.67
CA LEU A 333 -21.37 -24.33 -17.56
C LEU A 333 -20.75 -24.66 -18.92
N TYR A 334 -21.47 -25.38 -19.78
CA TYR A 334 -21.04 -25.81 -21.11
C TYR A 334 -22.01 -25.25 -22.17
N PRO A 335 -21.80 -24.02 -22.65
CA PRO A 335 -22.60 -23.45 -23.73
C PRO A 335 -22.51 -24.28 -25.02
N LYS A 336 -23.53 -24.16 -25.89
CA LYS A 336 -23.50 -24.74 -27.24
C LYS A 336 -22.23 -24.36 -28.00
N ASN A 337 -21.73 -25.28 -28.82
CA ASN A 337 -20.48 -25.14 -29.57
C ASN A 337 -19.21 -25.05 -28.69
N THR A 338 -19.25 -25.50 -27.42
CA THR A 338 -18.05 -25.73 -26.60
C THR A 338 -17.79 -27.24 -26.43
N CYS A 339 -16.59 -27.61 -26.01
CA CYS A 339 -16.19 -28.99 -25.74
C CYS A 339 -15.48 -29.08 -24.38
N SER A 340 -15.36 -30.30 -23.83
CA SER A 340 -14.59 -30.56 -22.60
C SER A 340 -13.14 -30.08 -22.74
N PRO A 341 -12.59 -29.35 -21.76
CA PRO A 341 -11.18 -28.96 -21.75
C PRO A 341 -10.24 -30.16 -21.48
N HIS A 342 -10.79 -31.31 -21.09
CA HIS A 342 -10.03 -32.52 -20.75
C HIS A 342 -10.14 -33.63 -21.80
N SER A 343 -11.30 -33.78 -22.43
CA SER A 343 -11.58 -34.90 -23.34
C SER A 343 -12.02 -34.52 -24.76
N GLY A 344 -12.28 -33.23 -25.02
CA GLY A 344 -12.80 -32.75 -26.31
C GLY A 344 -14.25 -33.15 -26.61
N VAL A 345 -14.97 -33.81 -25.68
CA VAL A 345 -16.38 -34.20 -25.86
C VAL A 345 -17.28 -32.94 -25.99
N PRO A 346 -18.22 -32.89 -26.97
CA PRO A 346 -19.11 -31.75 -27.15
C PRO A 346 -20.05 -31.45 -25.97
N ALA A 347 -20.33 -30.17 -25.75
CA ALA A 347 -21.18 -29.67 -24.67
C ALA A 347 -22.57 -30.31 -24.62
N GLU A 348 -23.18 -30.64 -25.75
CA GLU A 348 -24.50 -31.28 -25.82
C GLU A 348 -24.50 -32.69 -25.23
N VAL A 349 -23.35 -33.38 -25.21
CA VAL A 349 -23.17 -34.69 -24.59
C VAL A 349 -22.81 -34.55 -23.12
N LEU A 350 -21.90 -33.61 -22.79
CA LEU A 350 -21.55 -33.26 -21.40
C LEU A 350 -22.78 -32.84 -20.60
N CYS A 351 -23.67 -32.03 -21.19
CA CYS A 351 -24.91 -31.61 -20.53
C CYS A 351 -25.80 -32.80 -20.17
N ARG A 352 -26.01 -33.75 -21.09
CA ARG A 352 -26.83 -34.96 -20.81
C ARG A 352 -26.21 -35.84 -19.73
N GLY A 353 -24.89 -36.03 -19.78
CA GLY A 353 -24.16 -36.79 -18.76
C GLY A 353 -24.21 -36.13 -17.39
N ARG A 354 -24.05 -34.80 -17.32
CA ARG A 354 -24.15 -34.03 -16.08
C ARG A 354 -25.58 -33.98 -15.55
N ASP A 355 -26.57 -33.77 -16.40
CA ASP A 355 -27.99 -33.75 -16.02
C ASP A 355 -28.43 -35.12 -15.47
N PHE A 356 -27.88 -36.23 -15.97
CA PHE A 356 -28.05 -37.56 -15.38
C PHE A 356 -27.47 -37.64 -13.96
N VAL A 357 -26.25 -37.15 -13.73
CA VAL A 357 -25.64 -37.10 -12.39
C VAL A 357 -26.48 -36.25 -11.42
N MET A 358 -26.94 -35.07 -11.86
CA MET A 358 -27.78 -34.20 -11.02
C MET A 358 -29.15 -34.84 -10.72
N TRP A 359 -29.76 -35.50 -11.71
CA TRP A 359 -31.00 -36.25 -11.53
C TRP A 359 -30.82 -37.42 -10.54
N ARG A 360 -29.73 -38.20 -10.62
CA ARG A 360 -29.43 -39.25 -9.63
C ARG A 360 -29.33 -38.68 -8.20
N PHE A 361 -28.75 -37.50 -8.02
CA PHE A 361 -28.76 -36.79 -6.73
C PHE A 361 -30.14 -36.26 -6.27
N THR A 362 -31.18 -36.27 -7.13
CA THR A 362 -32.57 -36.03 -6.68
C THR A 362 -33.23 -37.27 -6.07
N LEU A 363 -32.68 -38.46 -6.33
CA LEU A 363 -33.19 -39.75 -5.83
C LEU A 363 -32.37 -40.27 -4.65
N GLU A 364 -31.05 -40.18 -4.72
CA GLU A 364 -30.12 -40.75 -3.77
C GLU A 364 -29.13 -39.72 -3.23
N ARG A 365 -28.71 -39.88 -1.97
CA ARG A 365 -27.76 -38.95 -1.34
C ARG A 365 -26.31 -39.18 -1.78
N SER A 366 -25.96 -40.40 -2.18
CA SER A 366 -24.62 -40.76 -2.67
C SER A 366 -24.70 -41.59 -3.94
N VAL A 367 -23.69 -41.46 -4.81
CA VAL A 367 -23.63 -42.14 -6.11
C VAL A 367 -22.25 -42.72 -6.41
N MET A 368 -22.18 -43.79 -7.21
CA MET A 368 -20.92 -44.45 -7.57
C MET A 368 -20.44 -44.03 -8.97
N ARG A 369 -19.23 -43.44 -9.05
CA ARG A 369 -18.60 -42.99 -10.31
C ARG A 369 -18.49 -44.10 -11.37
N LYS A 370 -18.32 -45.37 -10.95
CA LYS A 370 -18.25 -46.53 -11.87
C LYS A 370 -19.58 -46.81 -12.56
N GLU A 371 -20.68 -46.85 -11.79
CA GLU A 371 -22.03 -47.08 -12.31
C GLU A 371 -22.45 -45.96 -13.26
N ILE A 372 -22.26 -44.70 -12.84
CA ILE A 372 -22.51 -43.51 -13.67
C ILE A 372 -21.74 -43.61 -15.00
N ALA A 373 -20.43 -43.85 -14.96
CA ALA A 373 -19.61 -43.92 -16.17
C ALA A 373 -20.04 -45.05 -17.12
N SER A 374 -20.46 -46.20 -16.60
CA SER A 374 -20.97 -47.31 -17.43
C SER A 374 -22.28 -46.98 -18.17
N ILE A 375 -23.13 -46.14 -17.57
CA ILE A 375 -24.42 -45.73 -18.14
C ILE A 375 -24.24 -44.59 -19.17
N ILE A 376 -23.57 -43.51 -18.76
CA ILE A 376 -23.46 -42.29 -19.60
C ILE A 376 -22.33 -42.36 -20.63
N LYS A 377 -21.43 -43.35 -20.51
CA LYS A 377 -20.34 -43.66 -21.46
C LYS A 377 -19.41 -42.49 -21.79
N LEU A 378 -19.29 -41.54 -20.85
CA LEU A 378 -18.33 -40.44 -20.91
C LEU A 378 -16.95 -40.87 -20.38
N PRO A 379 -15.86 -40.23 -20.85
CA PRO A 379 -14.54 -40.35 -20.26
C PRO A 379 -14.59 -40.15 -18.73
N PRO A 380 -13.92 -41.01 -17.94
CA PRO A 380 -14.07 -41.00 -16.49
C PRO A 380 -13.61 -39.67 -15.86
N GLU A 381 -12.80 -38.88 -16.55
CA GLU A 381 -12.33 -37.53 -16.20
C GLU A 381 -13.50 -36.53 -16.17
N ASP A 382 -14.32 -36.47 -17.23
CA ASP A 382 -15.51 -35.59 -17.26
C ASP A 382 -16.50 -35.98 -16.15
N VAL A 383 -16.68 -37.30 -15.91
CA VAL A 383 -17.52 -37.80 -14.82
C VAL A 383 -16.96 -37.42 -13.44
N LYS A 384 -15.64 -37.30 -13.31
CA LYS A 384 -15.00 -36.81 -12.07
C LYS A 384 -15.26 -35.32 -11.88
N GLU A 385 -15.08 -34.50 -12.92
CA GLU A 385 -15.36 -33.06 -12.91
C GLU A 385 -16.83 -32.77 -12.53
N PHE A 386 -17.79 -33.53 -13.07
CA PHE A 386 -19.21 -33.36 -12.74
C PHE A 386 -19.51 -33.63 -11.26
N LEU A 387 -18.81 -34.59 -10.64
CA LEU A 387 -18.97 -34.96 -9.24
C LEU A 387 -18.26 -33.96 -8.33
N GLU A 388 -17.02 -33.57 -8.63
CA GLU A 388 -16.25 -32.58 -7.86
C GLU A 388 -16.92 -31.19 -7.83
N HIS A 389 -17.75 -30.87 -8.83
CA HIS A 389 -18.58 -29.66 -8.83
C HIS A 389 -19.75 -29.65 -7.84
N VAL A 390 -20.23 -30.79 -7.31
CA VAL A 390 -21.46 -30.86 -6.49
C VAL A 390 -21.43 -31.86 -5.32
N ALA A 391 -20.38 -32.65 -5.19
CA ALA A 391 -20.30 -33.78 -4.28
C ALA A 391 -18.88 -33.99 -3.75
N ALA A 392 -18.77 -34.62 -2.58
CA ALA A 392 -17.51 -34.96 -1.96
C ALA A 392 -17.30 -36.49 -1.94
N PRO A 393 -16.07 -36.99 -2.17
CA PRO A 393 -15.80 -38.42 -2.10
C PRO A 393 -15.92 -38.91 -0.65
N ARG A 394 -16.47 -40.11 -0.48
CA ARG A 394 -16.61 -40.80 0.82
C ARG A 394 -16.04 -42.21 0.74
N VAL A 395 -15.17 -42.53 1.70
CA VAL A 395 -14.60 -43.89 1.84
C VAL A 395 -15.74 -44.91 1.92
N ASN A 396 -15.70 -45.90 1.04
CA ASN A 396 -16.69 -46.98 0.91
C ASN A 396 -18.15 -46.55 0.64
N ARG A 397 -18.41 -45.28 0.26
CA ARG A 397 -19.78 -44.76 -0.03
C ARG A 397 -19.90 -43.93 -1.32
N GLY A 398 -18.88 -43.97 -2.19
CA GLY A 398 -18.91 -43.26 -3.47
C GLY A 398 -18.75 -41.74 -3.31
N TRP A 399 -19.62 -40.96 -3.94
CA TRP A 399 -19.65 -39.51 -3.87
C TRP A 399 -20.95 -39.06 -3.23
N GLU A 400 -20.89 -38.39 -2.07
CA GLU A 400 -22.04 -37.85 -1.35
C GLU A 400 -22.30 -36.41 -1.77
N PHE A 401 -23.56 -36.03 -1.99
CA PHE A 401 -23.96 -34.65 -2.30
C PHE A 401 -23.39 -33.66 -1.25
N LEU A 402 -22.79 -32.57 -1.73
CA LEU A 402 -21.89 -31.73 -0.91
C LEU A 402 -22.58 -31.08 0.29
N LEU A 403 -23.88 -30.78 0.17
CA LEU A 403 -24.66 -30.06 1.17
C LEU A 403 -25.68 -30.97 1.88
N PRO A 404 -26.11 -30.63 3.11
CA PRO A 404 -27.29 -31.24 3.71
C PRO A 404 -28.56 -30.84 2.94
N THR A 405 -29.61 -31.65 3.03
CA THR A 405 -30.90 -31.35 2.39
C THR A 405 -31.54 -30.10 3.01
N ASP A 406 -31.75 -29.04 2.21
CA ASP A 406 -32.37 -27.80 2.67
C ASP A 406 -33.90 -27.96 2.75
N ALA A 407 -34.34 -28.58 3.85
CA ALA A 407 -35.75 -28.82 4.14
C ALA A 407 -36.51 -27.52 4.49
N GLU A 408 -35.82 -26.48 4.98
CA GLU A 408 -36.43 -25.19 5.26
C GLU A 408 -36.83 -24.48 3.98
N PHE A 409 -35.96 -24.46 2.97
CA PHE A 409 -36.29 -23.92 1.65
C PHE A 409 -37.48 -24.64 1.02
N ILE A 410 -37.51 -25.97 1.06
CA ILE A 410 -38.62 -26.77 0.52
C ILE A 410 -39.93 -26.44 1.24
N LYS A 411 -39.91 -26.34 2.58
CA LYS A 411 -41.08 -25.98 3.40
C LYS A 411 -41.56 -24.55 3.16
N LYS A 412 -40.64 -23.61 2.91
CA LYS A 412 -40.93 -22.18 2.69
C LYS A 412 -41.40 -21.86 1.27
N HIS A 413 -41.01 -22.66 0.28
CA HIS A 413 -41.32 -22.45 -1.13
C HIS A 413 -41.84 -23.73 -1.82
N PRO A 414 -42.95 -24.33 -1.32
CA PRO A 414 -43.41 -25.66 -1.74
C PRO A 414 -43.82 -25.71 -3.22
N ASP A 415 -44.42 -24.64 -3.75
CA ASP A 415 -44.81 -24.54 -5.15
C ASP A 415 -43.61 -24.32 -6.09
N VAL A 416 -42.51 -23.70 -5.61
CA VAL A 416 -41.23 -23.69 -6.33
C VAL A 416 -40.67 -25.11 -6.38
N ALA A 417 -40.62 -25.81 -5.24
CA ALA A 417 -40.13 -27.19 -5.16
C ALA A 417 -40.94 -28.14 -6.07
N HIS A 418 -42.27 -28.00 -6.10
CA HIS A 418 -43.14 -28.77 -6.99
C HIS A 418 -42.87 -28.48 -8.47
N ARG A 419 -42.75 -27.20 -8.87
CA ARG A 419 -42.37 -26.83 -10.26
C ARG A 419 -40.99 -27.40 -10.65
N GLN A 420 -40.03 -27.38 -9.73
CA GLN A 420 -38.70 -27.95 -9.96
C GLN A 420 -38.73 -29.49 -10.08
N HIS A 421 -39.56 -30.17 -9.30
CA HIS A 421 -39.79 -31.61 -9.46
C HIS A 421 -40.39 -31.95 -10.84
N MET A 422 -41.39 -31.19 -11.31
CA MET A 422 -41.96 -31.36 -12.65
C MET A 422 -40.94 -31.12 -13.77
N LEU A 423 -39.99 -30.18 -13.59
CA LEU A 423 -38.87 -30.00 -14.50
C LEU A 423 -37.93 -31.23 -14.51
N TRP A 424 -37.64 -31.81 -13.35
CA TRP A 424 -36.82 -33.03 -13.26
C TRP A 424 -37.49 -34.26 -13.91
N LEU A 425 -38.81 -34.43 -13.79
CA LEU A 425 -39.54 -35.46 -14.55
C LEU A 425 -39.42 -35.23 -16.07
N GLY A 426 -39.49 -33.97 -16.52
CA GLY A 426 -39.26 -33.58 -17.91
C GLY A 426 -37.80 -33.74 -18.39
N ILE A 427 -36.83 -33.79 -17.48
CA ILE A 427 -35.42 -34.13 -17.77
C ILE A 427 -35.26 -35.65 -17.81
N GLN A 428 -35.81 -36.38 -16.83
CA GLN A 428 -35.80 -37.85 -16.79
C GLN A 428 -36.33 -38.46 -18.10
N SER A 429 -37.49 -38.01 -18.60
CA SER A 429 -38.07 -38.50 -19.86
C SER A 429 -37.24 -38.18 -21.11
N LYS A 430 -36.22 -37.30 -21.01
CA LYS A 430 -35.21 -37.08 -22.06
C LYS A 430 -33.99 -37.99 -21.87
N LEU A 431 -33.59 -38.24 -20.62
CA LEU A 431 -32.49 -39.14 -20.27
C LEU A 431 -32.83 -40.60 -20.61
N GLU A 432 -34.04 -41.05 -20.28
CA GLU A 432 -34.58 -42.39 -20.60
C GLU A 432 -34.62 -42.70 -22.11
N LYS A 433 -34.56 -41.67 -22.97
CA LYS A 433 -34.51 -41.79 -24.45
C LYS A 433 -33.11 -41.80 -25.04
N VAL A 434 -32.09 -41.56 -24.21
CA VAL A 434 -30.68 -41.43 -24.62
C VAL A 434 -29.79 -42.48 -23.94
N PHE A 435 -30.12 -42.81 -22.69
CA PHE A 435 -29.44 -43.83 -21.91
C PHE A 435 -30.43 -44.96 -21.60
N ASN A 436 -30.15 -46.17 -22.07
CA ASN A 436 -30.92 -47.36 -21.66
C ASN A 436 -30.51 -47.74 -20.24
N PHE A 437 -31.41 -47.51 -19.28
CA PHE A 437 -31.31 -47.97 -17.90
C PHE A 437 -32.70 -48.43 -17.44
N SER A 438 -32.76 -49.48 -16.62
CA SER A 438 -34.03 -50.03 -16.15
C SER A 438 -34.54 -49.29 -14.90
N LYS A 439 -35.83 -49.44 -14.60
CA LYS A 439 -36.41 -48.95 -13.33
C LYS A 439 -36.05 -49.84 -12.12
N GLU A 440 -35.51 -51.03 -12.39
CA GLU A 440 -35.16 -52.04 -11.39
C GLU A 440 -33.67 -51.94 -10.98
N ASP A 441 -32.82 -51.39 -11.87
CA ASP A 441 -31.38 -51.19 -11.66
C ASP A 441 -31.07 -50.33 -10.40
N PHE A 442 -32.02 -49.47 -9.99
CA PHE A 442 -31.88 -48.50 -8.89
C PHE A 442 -33.01 -48.57 -7.86
N MET A 443 -33.72 -49.70 -7.75
CA MET A 443 -34.53 -49.96 -6.55
C MET A 443 -33.60 -50.13 -5.33
N PRO A 444 -33.91 -49.56 -4.16
CA PRO A 444 -33.17 -49.85 -2.94
C PRO A 444 -33.19 -51.35 -2.66
N LYS A 445 -32.02 -51.98 -2.62
CA LYS A 445 -31.90 -53.39 -2.28
C LYS A 445 -32.23 -53.57 -0.80
N ASN A 446 -33.48 -53.93 -0.52
CA ASN A 446 -33.97 -54.37 0.79
C ASN A 446 -33.44 -55.77 1.16
N SER A 447 -32.12 -55.94 1.07
CA SER A 447 -31.40 -56.97 1.83
C SER A 447 -31.18 -56.41 3.25
N PRO A 448 -31.59 -57.11 4.32
CA PRO A 448 -31.26 -56.67 5.68
C PRO A 448 -29.73 -56.70 5.84
N GLN A 449 -29.11 -55.52 5.96
CA GLN A 449 -27.75 -55.47 6.48
C GLN A 449 -27.80 -55.87 7.96
N PRO A 450 -26.88 -56.72 8.44
CA PRO A 450 -26.75 -56.95 9.87
C PRO A 450 -26.47 -55.60 10.55
N GLU A 451 -27.09 -55.38 11.71
CA GLU A 451 -26.96 -54.11 12.43
C GLU A 451 -25.47 -53.77 12.65
N PRO A 452 -25.08 -52.48 12.55
CA PRO A 452 -23.71 -52.07 12.82
C PRO A 452 -23.43 -52.22 14.32
N VAL A 453 -22.97 -53.41 14.72
CA VAL A 453 -22.60 -53.73 16.10
C VAL A 453 -21.72 -52.62 16.65
N HIS A 454 -22.22 -51.93 17.67
CA HIS A 454 -21.59 -50.75 18.24
C HIS A 454 -20.41 -51.15 19.13
N ILE A 455 -19.34 -51.69 18.51
CA ILE A 455 -18.13 -52.10 19.21
C ILE A 455 -17.52 -50.88 19.89
N SER A 456 -17.58 -50.87 21.22
CA SER A 456 -17.07 -49.79 22.08
C SER A 456 -15.59 -49.53 21.80
N GLY A 457 -15.14 -48.29 22.02
CA GLY A 457 -13.71 -47.95 21.93
C GLY A 457 -12.85 -48.85 22.83
N GLU A 458 -13.38 -49.24 23.99
CA GLU A 458 -12.74 -50.16 24.94
C GLU A 458 -12.64 -51.59 24.41
N GLN A 459 -13.65 -52.09 23.69
CA GLN A 459 -13.60 -53.40 23.04
C GLN A 459 -12.59 -53.42 21.89
N ARG A 460 -12.47 -52.31 21.13
CA ARG A 460 -11.41 -52.18 20.11
C ARG A 460 -10.02 -52.13 20.74
N LEU A 461 -9.88 -51.47 21.89
CA LEU A 461 -8.63 -51.43 22.65
C LEU A 461 -8.23 -52.83 23.14
N LYS A 462 -9.17 -53.62 23.69
CA LYS A 462 -8.93 -55.02 24.07
C LYS A 462 -8.51 -55.88 22.87
N MET A 463 -9.27 -55.85 21.76
CA MET A 463 -8.91 -56.61 20.54
C MET A 463 -7.56 -56.20 19.96
N ALA A 464 -7.15 -54.93 20.10
CA ALA A 464 -5.82 -54.46 19.69
C ALA A 464 -4.72 -54.97 20.63
N GLN A 465 -4.95 -54.97 21.95
CA GLN A 465 -4.02 -55.51 22.95
C GLN A 465 -3.88 -57.04 22.84
N GLU A 466 -4.97 -57.75 22.56
CA GLU A 466 -4.97 -59.21 22.33
C GLU A 466 -4.20 -59.54 21.05
N ARG A 467 -4.45 -58.85 19.93
CA ARG A 467 -3.64 -58.99 18.70
C ARG A 467 -2.18 -58.60 18.87
N ALA A 468 -1.86 -57.67 19.76
CA ALA A 468 -0.47 -57.34 20.10
C ALA A 468 0.19 -58.50 20.86
N LYS A 469 -0.50 -59.11 21.83
CA LYS A 469 -0.04 -60.31 22.55
C LYS A 469 0.07 -61.54 21.67
N GLU A 470 -0.86 -61.79 20.75
CA GLU A 470 -0.76 -62.88 19.76
C GLU A 470 0.47 -62.73 18.85
N LYS A 471 0.81 -61.49 18.47
CA LYS A 471 1.96 -61.20 17.60
C LYS A 471 3.29 -61.08 18.35
N GLN A 472 3.27 -60.94 19.67
CA GLN A 472 4.45 -60.89 20.51
C GLN A 472 5.38 -62.11 20.33
N PRO A 473 4.93 -63.38 20.37
CA PRO A 473 5.80 -64.54 20.12
C PRO A 473 6.33 -64.63 18.68
N SER A 474 5.61 -64.13 17.66
CA SER A 474 6.15 -64.06 16.30
C SER A 474 7.23 -63.00 16.15
N LEU A 475 7.03 -61.80 16.72
CA LEU A 475 8.02 -60.72 16.71
C LEU A 475 9.25 -61.08 17.55
N GLN A 476 9.07 -61.83 18.64
CA GLN A 476 10.16 -62.40 19.41
C GLN A 476 10.96 -63.42 18.60
N LYS A 477 10.30 -64.34 17.87
CA LYS A 477 10.98 -65.25 16.93
C LYS A 477 11.78 -64.52 15.84
N ASP A 478 11.25 -63.42 15.29
CA ASP A 478 11.98 -62.62 14.29
C ASP A 478 13.20 -61.90 14.88
N LEU A 479 13.16 -61.50 16.16
CA LEU A 479 14.30 -60.94 16.89
C LEU A 479 15.34 -62.01 17.22
N ASP A 480 14.91 -63.19 17.67
CA ASP A 480 15.82 -64.30 18.02
C ASP A 480 16.46 -64.92 16.77
N ALA A 481 15.74 -64.99 15.64
CA ALA A 481 16.30 -65.34 14.34
C ALA A 481 17.37 -64.35 13.87
N LYS A 482 17.19 -63.05 14.13
CA LYS A 482 18.23 -62.03 13.86
C LYS A 482 19.44 -62.15 14.78
N ARG A 483 19.25 -62.59 16.04
CA ARG A 483 20.36 -62.88 16.97
C ARG A 483 21.16 -64.13 16.59
N ALA A 484 20.52 -65.15 16.02
CA ALA A 484 21.19 -66.37 15.57
C ALA A 484 22.10 -66.20 14.34
N GLY A 485 22.00 -65.06 13.62
CA GLY A 485 22.66 -64.83 12.34
C GLY A 485 24.01 -64.10 12.35
N SER A 486 24.60 -63.82 13.52
CA SER A 486 25.86 -63.05 13.62
C SER A 486 26.80 -63.61 14.68
N SER A 487 28.04 -63.88 14.30
CA SER A 487 29.10 -64.44 15.14
C SER A 487 30.42 -63.65 14.96
N VAL A 488 31.40 -63.90 15.84
CA VAL A 488 32.66 -63.12 16.04
C VAL A 488 32.39 -61.78 16.77
N HIS A 489 32.44 -61.72 18.11
CA HIS A 489 33.63 -61.58 18.98
C HIS A 489 34.37 -60.22 18.83
N VAL A 490 34.81 -59.55 19.90
CA VAL A 490 35.72 -60.04 20.96
C VAL A 490 35.41 -59.49 22.38
N LYS A 491 35.75 -60.31 23.40
CA LYS A 491 36.01 -60.12 24.86
C LYS A 491 35.89 -58.75 25.56
N GLN A 492 35.79 -58.65 26.90
CA GLN A 492 35.29 -59.50 28.03
C GLN A 492 35.51 -58.70 29.35
N GLU A 493 34.64 -58.85 30.35
CA GLU A 493 34.68 -58.10 31.63
C GLU A 493 35.72 -58.66 32.65
N PRO A 494 35.91 -57.97 33.79
CA PRO A 494 35.53 -58.63 35.05
C PRO A 494 34.89 -57.73 36.16
N VAL A 495 33.68 -58.13 36.58
CA VAL A 495 33.22 -58.42 37.96
C VAL A 495 33.82 -57.67 39.18
N SER A 496 32.95 -56.95 39.91
CA SER A 496 32.74 -57.02 41.40
C SER A 496 31.63 -56.03 41.82
N ASP A 497 30.45 -56.45 42.28
CA ASP A 497 30.06 -56.83 43.67
C ASP A 497 29.78 -55.64 44.63
N ARG A 498 28.48 -55.42 44.96
CA ARG A 498 27.91 -54.83 46.22
C ARG A 498 28.19 -53.35 46.55
N GLU A 499 27.34 -52.60 47.27
CA GLU A 499 26.00 -52.82 47.86
C GLU A 499 25.26 -51.46 48.00
N ASP A 500 23.93 -51.44 47.84
CA ASP A 500 22.90 -50.46 48.27
C ASP A 500 22.94 -48.94 47.90
N GLU A 501 21.77 -48.30 48.06
CA GLU A 501 21.22 -47.09 47.40
C GLU A 501 21.95 -45.72 47.56
N PRO A 502 21.87 -44.84 46.52
CA PRO A 502 22.13 -43.40 46.63
C PRO A 502 20.91 -42.49 46.31
N MET A 503 20.89 -41.27 46.90
CA MET A 503 19.90 -40.20 46.62
C MET A 503 20.29 -39.25 45.47
N ASP A 504 19.36 -38.37 45.09
CA ASP A 504 19.51 -37.23 44.18
C ASP A 504 20.82 -36.44 44.31
N THR A 505 21.39 -36.01 43.18
CA THR A 505 21.63 -34.57 42.87
C THR A 505 22.08 -34.35 41.42
N SER A 506 22.19 -33.08 41.00
CA SER A 506 22.37 -32.63 39.62
C SER A 506 23.82 -32.33 39.19
N SER A 507 24.14 -32.62 37.91
CA SER A 507 25.20 -31.98 37.10
C SER A 507 26.67 -32.47 37.35
N PRO A 508 27.75 -31.80 36.85
CA PRO A 508 28.54 -32.20 35.65
C PRO A 508 30.06 -32.41 35.99
N PRO A 509 31.12 -32.28 35.12
CA PRO A 509 31.23 -31.99 33.66
C PRO A 509 32.35 -32.77 32.86
N SER A 510 32.57 -32.36 31.58
CA SER A 510 33.86 -32.38 30.83
C SER A 510 34.35 -33.73 30.23
N SER A 511 35.36 -33.82 29.35
CA SER A 511 36.36 -32.85 28.82
C SER A 511 36.66 -33.15 27.32
N SER A 512 37.56 -32.51 26.54
CA SER A 512 38.68 -31.56 26.74
C SER A 512 38.84 -30.69 25.46
N SER A 513 39.75 -29.72 25.28
CA SER A 513 41.00 -29.36 25.98
C SER A 513 41.30 -27.84 25.93
N VAL A 514 42.35 -27.41 26.63
CA VAL A 514 42.85 -26.01 26.69
C VAL A 514 44.33 -25.99 26.24
N PRO A 515 44.91 -24.82 25.89
CA PRO A 515 45.87 -24.23 26.84
C PRO A 515 45.78 -22.69 27.01
N ASN A 516 46.44 -22.19 28.07
CA ASN A 516 46.30 -20.83 28.63
C ASN A 516 46.96 -19.68 27.83
N GLY A 517 46.52 -18.46 28.12
CA GLY A 517 47.25 -17.21 27.83
C GLY A 517 46.54 -15.95 28.33
N SER A 518 46.80 -15.52 29.58
CA SER A 518 46.08 -14.41 30.24
C SER A 518 46.94 -13.14 30.39
N ILE A 519 46.37 -11.94 30.11
CA ILE A 519 46.74 -10.69 30.81
C ILE A 519 45.65 -9.58 30.69
N ASN A 520 45.74 -8.54 31.53
CA ASN A 520 44.65 -7.62 31.91
C ASN A 520 44.31 -6.49 30.91
N GLY A 521 43.08 -5.95 31.01
CA GLY A 521 42.68 -4.66 30.42
C GLY A 521 41.28 -4.16 30.86
N TYR A 522 41.23 -3.01 31.55
CA TYR A 522 40.05 -2.20 31.98
C TYR A 522 40.36 -0.72 31.62
N PRO A 523 39.44 0.27 31.68
CA PRO A 523 37.97 0.30 31.55
C PRO A 523 37.50 1.49 30.64
N CYS A 524 36.26 2.00 30.85
CA CYS A 524 35.74 3.32 30.43
C CYS A 524 35.45 3.56 28.93
N ALA A 525 34.60 4.51 28.50
CA ALA A 525 33.42 5.23 29.08
C ALA A 525 32.69 5.92 27.87
N THR A 526 31.51 6.56 27.91
CA THR A 526 30.76 7.29 28.97
C THR A 526 29.23 7.24 28.76
N SER A 527 28.46 7.08 29.85
CA SER A 527 27.03 7.49 29.97
C SER A 527 26.94 9.00 30.37
N PRO A 528 25.77 9.65 30.65
CA PRO A 528 24.58 9.22 31.44
C PRO A 528 23.31 9.03 30.57
N GLY A 529 22.16 8.50 31.03
CA GLY A 529 21.56 8.42 32.39
C GLY A 529 20.46 9.50 32.51
N PHE A 530 19.24 9.30 33.03
CA PHE A 530 18.66 8.53 34.16
C PHE A 530 17.10 8.48 33.95
N ASP A 531 16.23 7.63 34.53
CA ASP A 531 16.41 6.34 35.23
C ASP A 531 15.10 5.51 35.36
N HIS A 532 15.28 4.26 35.81
CA HIS A 532 14.36 3.23 36.35
C HIS A 532 12.86 3.49 36.63
N THR A 533 12.04 2.46 36.33
CA THR A 533 11.35 1.66 37.39
C THR A 533 11.34 0.17 37.02
N ASN A 534 11.28 -0.72 38.03
CA ASN A 534 11.21 -2.17 37.85
C ASN A 534 9.76 -2.66 37.69
N GLY A 535 9.51 -3.61 36.80
CA GLY A 535 8.22 -4.30 36.66
C GLY A 535 8.34 -5.62 35.90
N ASN A 536 8.04 -6.74 36.55
CA ASN A 536 8.25 -8.07 35.98
C ASN A 536 7.07 -8.48 35.07
N GLY A 537 7.18 -8.23 33.77
CA GLY A 537 6.15 -8.59 32.78
C GLY A 537 6.70 -8.66 31.35
N GLY A 538 6.29 -9.69 30.59
CA GLY A 538 6.73 -9.88 29.21
C GLY A 538 5.99 -8.97 28.23
N SER A 539 6.65 -7.94 27.72
CA SER A 539 6.07 -6.97 26.78
C SER A 539 5.65 -7.61 25.44
N PRO A 540 4.40 -7.41 24.96
CA PRO A 540 3.91 -7.93 23.67
C PRO A 540 4.72 -7.49 22.44
N ALA A 541 5.48 -6.39 22.55
CA ALA A 541 6.35 -5.90 21.49
C ALA A 541 7.38 -6.95 21.03
N ASN A 542 8.00 -7.67 21.96
CA ASN A 542 9.03 -8.68 21.64
C ASN A 542 8.46 -9.93 20.97
N THR A 543 7.17 -10.23 21.13
CA THR A 543 6.49 -11.31 20.40
C THR A 543 6.19 -10.87 18.96
N SER A 544 5.78 -9.61 18.77
CA SER A 544 5.42 -9.06 17.46
C SER A 544 6.60 -8.99 16.48
N SER A 545 7.81 -8.73 16.96
CA SER A 545 9.03 -8.72 16.14
C SER A 545 9.45 -10.13 15.69
N LEU A 546 9.28 -11.16 16.54
CA LEU A 546 9.63 -12.54 16.21
C LEU A 546 8.69 -13.14 15.14
N GLU A 547 7.37 -12.92 15.24
CA GLU A 547 6.44 -13.37 14.18
C GLU A 547 6.67 -12.62 12.85
N LEU A 548 7.07 -11.35 12.90
CA LEU A 548 7.45 -10.60 11.69
C LEU A 548 8.72 -11.18 11.05
N GLN A 549 9.74 -11.50 11.87
CA GLN A 549 10.99 -12.07 11.38
C GLN A 549 10.77 -13.47 10.76
N ASP A 550 9.95 -14.32 11.37
CA ASP A 550 9.56 -15.61 10.81
C ASP A 550 8.80 -15.46 9.47
N PHE A 551 7.86 -14.51 9.38
CA PHE A 551 7.18 -14.19 8.11
C PHE A 551 8.15 -13.73 7.03
N VAL A 552 9.08 -12.83 7.35
CA VAL A 552 10.13 -12.36 6.43
C VAL A 552 10.97 -13.53 5.93
N ILE A 553 11.51 -14.35 6.83
CA ILE A 553 12.37 -15.50 6.50
C ILE A 553 11.63 -16.50 5.60
N LYS A 554 10.37 -16.84 5.93
CA LYS A 554 9.53 -17.74 5.10
C LYS A 554 9.24 -17.15 3.72
N THR A 555 9.01 -15.84 3.65
CA THR A 555 8.70 -15.13 2.39
C THR A 555 9.91 -15.07 1.48
N PHE A 556 11.08 -14.65 1.98
CA PHE A 556 12.29 -14.56 1.15
C PHE A 556 12.85 -15.93 0.76
N ARG A 557 12.78 -16.96 1.62
CA ARG A 557 13.12 -18.35 1.24
C ARG A 557 12.28 -18.92 0.09
N LYS A 558 11.09 -18.36 -0.17
CA LYS A 558 10.21 -18.78 -1.25
C LYS A 558 10.35 -17.92 -2.51
N HIS A 559 10.59 -16.61 -2.36
CA HIS A 559 10.55 -15.65 -3.46
C HIS A 559 11.92 -15.13 -3.92
N PHE A 560 12.97 -15.26 -3.09
CA PHE A 560 14.36 -14.85 -3.27
C PHE A 560 14.61 -13.35 -3.49
N VAL A 561 13.86 -12.70 -4.39
CA VAL A 561 13.95 -11.26 -4.69
C VAL A 561 12.54 -10.66 -4.74
N LEU A 562 12.35 -9.54 -4.04
CA LEU A 562 11.07 -8.83 -3.92
C LEU A 562 11.29 -7.31 -3.91
N THR A 563 10.28 -6.55 -4.37
CA THR A 563 10.17 -5.12 -4.08
C THR A 563 9.47 -4.90 -2.73
N LEU A 564 9.64 -3.74 -2.10
CA LEU A 564 8.89 -3.40 -0.88
C LEU A 564 7.37 -3.39 -1.15
N ASN A 565 6.93 -2.96 -2.34
CA ASN A 565 5.52 -3.02 -2.74
C ASN A 565 4.98 -4.47 -2.74
N GLU A 566 5.68 -5.40 -3.40
CA GLU A 566 5.26 -6.81 -3.43
C GLU A 566 5.37 -7.47 -2.04
N PHE A 567 6.37 -7.12 -1.24
CA PHE A 567 6.47 -7.61 0.14
C PHE A 567 5.30 -7.11 1.01
N LYS A 568 4.93 -5.82 0.92
CA LYS A 568 3.74 -5.25 1.57
C LYS A 568 2.46 -5.95 1.11
N ARG A 569 2.33 -6.27 -0.18
CA ARG A 569 1.20 -7.03 -0.73
C ARG A 569 1.11 -8.44 -0.16
N LEU A 570 2.24 -9.15 -0.04
CA LEU A 570 2.30 -10.49 0.57
C LEU A 570 2.01 -10.44 2.08
N PHE A 571 2.51 -9.43 2.80
CA PHE A 571 2.23 -9.24 4.22
C PHE A 571 0.74 -8.95 4.47
N ASN A 572 0.12 -8.06 3.70
CA ASN A 572 -1.31 -7.79 3.81
C ASN A 572 -2.18 -9.03 3.51
N LEU A 573 -1.77 -9.89 2.56
CA LEU A 573 -2.44 -11.18 2.35
C LEU A 573 -2.24 -12.15 3.52
N HIS A 574 -1.09 -12.12 4.19
CA HIS A 574 -0.86 -12.91 5.40
C HIS A 574 -1.74 -12.42 6.56
N LEU A 575 -1.80 -11.10 6.81
CA LEU A 575 -2.71 -10.52 7.80
C LEU A 575 -4.17 -10.93 7.56
N ALA A 576 -4.63 -10.86 6.31
CA ALA A 576 -5.98 -11.27 5.91
C ALA A 576 -6.24 -12.80 6.03
N SER A 577 -5.20 -13.61 6.22
CA SER A 577 -5.31 -15.06 6.46
C SER A 577 -5.33 -15.44 7.95
N MET A 578 -5.10 -14.50 8.86
CA MET A 578 -5.06 -14.78 10.30
C MET A 578 -6.47 -14.85 10.92
N PRO A 579 -6.68 -15.66 11.98
CA PRO A 579 -7.95 -15.67 12.71
C PRO A 579 -8.24 -14.33 13.40
N VAL A 580 -9.46 -13.83 13.21
CA VAL A 580 -9.97 -12.66 13.96
C VAL A 580 -9.83 -12.88 15.46
N GLY A 581 -9.19 -11.92 16.15
CA GLY A 581 -8.84 -11.99 17.57
C GLY A 581 -7.33 -12.13 17.86
N ARG A 582 -6.50 -12.55 16.90
CA ARG A 582 -5.03 -12.54 17.03
C ARG A 582 -4.39 -11.33 16.33
N SER A 583 -4.48 -10.16 16.95
CA SER A 583 -3.74 -8.97 16.50
C SER A 583 -2.31 -8.95 17.06
N VAL A 584 -1.44 -9.84 16.58
CA VAL A 584 -0.04 -9.89 17.05
C VAL A 584 0.78 -8.70 16.52
N PHE A 585 0.42 -8.20 15.34
CA PHE A 585 1.03 -7.03 14.72
C PHE A 585 0.29 -5.75 15.10
N HIS A 586 0.91 -4.95 15.96
CA HIS A 586 0.54 -3.53 16.13
C HIS A 586 1.04 -2.72 14.92
N SER A 587 0.57 -1.48 14.74
CA SER A 587 0.79 -0.66 13.53
C SER A 587 2.24 -0.63 13.04
N ILE A 588 2.57 -1.44 12.03
CA ILE A 588 3.92 -1.54 11.47
C ILE A 588 4.11 -0.46 10.40
N SER A 589 5.19 0.32 10.53
CA SER A 589 5.59 1.29 9.50
C SER A 589 6.43 0.64 8.40
N ASP A 590 6.49 1.26 7.22
CA ASP A 590 7.37 0.80 6.14
C ASP A 590 8.85 0.77 6.54
N HIS A 591 9.28 1.63 7.49
CA HIS A 591 10.63 1.57 8.05
C HIS A 591 10.86 0.25 8.79
N MET A 592 9.97 -0.12 9.70
CA MET A 592 10.04 -1.38 10.46
C MET A 592 9.99 -2.62 9.57
N LEU A 593 9.25 -2.58 8.45
CA LEU A 593 9.28 -3.66 7.46
C LEU A 593 10.65 -3.76 6.77
N GLN A 594 11.27 -2.63 6.40
CA GLN A 594 12.61 -2.62 5.80
C GLN A 594 13.68 -3.10 6.81
N ASP A 595 13.61 -2.66 8.07
CA ASP A 595 14.50 -3.12 9.14
C ASP A 595 14.39 -4.63 9.36
N ALA A 596 13.16 -5.16 9.44
CA ALA A 596 12.92 -6.59 9.61
C ALA A 596 13.44 -7.43 8.43
N ILE A 597 13.40 -6.91 7.19
CA ILE A 597 14.03 -7.53 6.02
C ILE A 597 15.56 -7.57 6.18
N LEU A 598 16.18 -6.44 6.51
CA LEU A 598 17.64 -6.34 6.64
C LEU A 598 18.18 -7.17 7.81
N LEU A 599 17.43 -7.31 8.91
CA LEU A 599 17.72 -8.20 10.04
C LEU A 599 17.48 -9.69 9.75
N SER A 600 16.94 -10.04 8.58
CA SER A 600 16.56 -11.42 8.21
C SER A 600 17.39 -11.96 7.04
N GLN A 601 18.71 -11.76 7.08
CA GLN A 601 19.67 -12.29 6.09
C GLN A 601 19.38 -11.83 4.63
N CYS A 602 18.66 -10.72 4.46
CA CYS A 602 18.38 -10.11 3.17
C CYS A 602 19.11 -8.76 3.04
N LYS A 603 19.36 -8.33 1.80
CA LYS A 603 20.07 -7.07 1.50
C LYS A 603 19.31 -6.27 0.46
N GLN A 604 19.27 -4.94 0.63
CA GLN A 604 18.76 -4.05 -0.41
C GLN A 604 19.70 -4.04 -1.62
N ILE A 605 19.13 -4.15 -2.82
CA ILE A 605 19.84 -4.10 -4.09
C ILE A 605 19.57 -2.73 -4.71
N MET A 606 20.61 -1.91 -4.87
CA MET A 606 20.49 -0.55 -5.40
C MET A 606 20.42 -0.57 -6.93
N VAL A 607 19.30 -1.07 -7.46
CA VAL A 607 19.06 -1.15 -8.91
C VAL A 607 18.96 0.27 -9.50
N PRO A 608 19.74 0.61 -10.54
CA PRO A 608 19.70 1.95 -11.15
C PRO A 608 18.50 2.07 -12.10
N PHE A 609 17.32 2.39 -11.55
CA PHE A 609 16.11 2.63 -12.36
C PHE A 609 16.31 3.80 -13.34
N PRO A 610 15.74 3.74 -14.57
CA PRO A 610 15.83 4.85 -15.51
C PRO A 610 15.16 6.13 -14.99
N ALA A 611 15.69 7.31 -15.33
CA ALA A 611 15.14 8.60 -14.89
C ALA A 611 13.68 8.85 -15.36
N GLN A 612 13.26 8.17 -16.42
CA GLN A 612 11.89 8.16 -16.96
C GLN A 612 11.02 7.01 -16.41
N SER A 613 11.42 6.36 -15.30
CA SER A 613 10.63 5.29 -14.68
C SER A 613 9.40 5.83 -13.97
N THR A 614 8.26 5.18 -14.19
CA THR A 614 6.99 5.42 -13.49
C THR A 614 6.87 4.70 -12.14
N ALA A 615 7.88 3.91 -11.76
CA ALA A 615 7.85 3.05 -10.58
C ALA A 615 7.69 3.86 -9.28
N ALA A 616 6.76 3.44 -8.41
CA ALA A 616 6.59 4.06 -7.10
C ALA A 616 7.83 3.84 -6.21
N SER A 617 8.02 4.65 -5.15
CA SER A 617 9.20 4.54 -4.28
C SER A 617 9.38 3.14 -3.67
N ASP A 618 8.28 2.47 -3.32
CA ASP A 618 8.30 1.09 -2.79
C ASP A 618 8.56 0.01 -3.86
N GLU A 619 8.44 0.35 -5.14
CA GLU A 619 8.78 -0.54 -6.26
C GLU A 619 10.27 -0.40 -6.64
N GLN A 620 10.85 0.78 -6.41
CA GLN A 620 12.28 1.03 -6.59
C GLN A 620 13.14 0.41 -5.47
N LYS A 621 12.55 0.13 -4.31
CA LYS A 621 13.21 -0.57 -3.18
C LYS A 621 13.20 -2.08 -3.38
N VAL A 622 14.26 -2.61 -3.98
CA VAL A 622 14.45 -4.05 -4.24
C VAL A 622 15.27 -4.69 -3.12
N PHE A 623 14.83 -5.86 -2.62
CA PHE A 623 15.52 -6.66 -1.63
C PHE A 623 15.78 -8.08 -2.16
N GLY A 624 16.94 -8.64 -1.85
CA GLY A 624 17.31 -10.02 -2.21
C GLY A 624 17.84 -10.80 -1.00
N LEU A 625 17.51 -12.08 -0.94
CA LEU A 625 18.02 -13.02 0.05
C LEU A 625 19.53 -13.22 -0.15
N TRP A 626 20.33 -12.86 0.86
CA TRP A 626 21.79 -12.76 0.79
C TRP A 626 22.51 -13.96 1.40
N GLU A 627 21.89 -14.57 2.41
CA GLU A 627 22.37 -15.77 3.11
C GLU A 627 21.23 -16.78 3.36
N THR A 628 21.43 -18.01 2.89
CA THR A 628 20.72 -19.22 3.32
C THR A 628 21.65 -20.26 3.93
N GLY A 629 22.98 -20.09 3.80
CA GLY A 629 23.97 -21.11 4.14
C GLY A 629 24.21 -22.13 3.03
N GLU A 630 23.72 -21.84 1.81
CA GLU A 630 24.02 -22.66 0.62
C GLU A 630 25.25 -22.09 -0.10
N GLU A 631 26.10 -22.92 -0.69
CA GLU A 631 27.14 -22.42 -1.59
C GLU A 631 26.58 -21.64 -2.79
N PHE A 632 25.30 -21.88 -3.13
CA PHE A 632 24.57 -21.15 -4.14
C PHE A 632 24.35 -19.66 -3.79
N ASP A 633 24.48 -19.25 -2.53
CA ASP A 633 24.47 -17.83 -2.12
C ASP A 633 25.54 -17.02 -2.89
N LYS A 634 26.69 -17.62 -3.20
CA LYS A 634 27.76 -16.99 -4.00
C LYS A 634 27.24 -16.55 -5.37
N HIS A 635 26.40 -17.39 -6.01
CA HIS A 635 25.81 -17.10 -7.33
C HIS A 635 24.77 -15.96 -7.25
N ARG A 636 23.93 -15.95 -6.21
CA ARG A 636 22.95 -14.87 -5.96
C ARG A 636 23.64 -13.51 -5.73
N ARG A 637 24.71 -13.48 -4.92
CA ARG A 637 25.48 -12.25 -4.62
C ARG A 637 26.10 -11.63 -5.87
N LEU A 638 26.70 -12.44 -6.75
CA LEU A 638 27.29 -11.97 -8.01
C LEU A 638 26.23 -11.42 -8.98
N LEU A 639 25.05 -12.03 -9.01
CA LEU A 639 23.90 -11.50 -9.75
C LEU A 639 23.47 -10.13 -9.21
N TYR A 640 23.39 -9.96 -7.88
CA TYR A 640 22.98 -8.71 -7.26
C TYR A 640 24.00 -7.57 -7.45
N ASP A 641 25.31 -7.85 -7.44
CA ASP A 641 26.32 -6.85 -7.84
C ASP A 641 26.15 -6.40 -9.29
N LEU A 642 25.85 -7.33 -10.20
CA LEU A 642 25.59 -7.03 -11.60
C LEU A 642 24.37 -6.11 -11.76
N PHE A 643 23.28 -6.37 -11.04
CA PHE A 643 22.07 -5.52 -11.05
C PHE A 643 22.21 -4.21 -10.26
N THR A 644 23.14 -4.11 -9.32
CA THR A 644 23.50 -2.83 -8.67
C THR A 644 24.13 -1.85 -9.67
N LYS A 645 24.66 -2.35 -10.79
CA LYS A 645 25.29 -1.56 -11.87
C LYS A 645 24.44 -1.50 -13.15
N ASN A 646 23.37 -2.29 -13.26
CA ASN A 646 22.58 -2.45 -14.47
C ASN A 646 21.09 -2.65 -14.16
N TYR A 647 20.20 -1.83 -14.71
CA TYR A 647 18.75 -2.06 -14.64
C TYR A 647 18.32 -3.39 -15.28
N ARG A 648 19.03 -3.81 -16.33
CA ARG A 648 18.73 -5.00 -17.14
C ARG A 648 19.96 -5.58 -17.81
N VAL A 649 20.00 -6.89 -17.99
CA VAL A 649 21.20 -7.63 -18.44
C VAL A 649 20.87 -8.68 -19.50
N ARG A 650 21.86 -9.13 -20.28
CA ARG A 650 21.73 -10.30 -21.18
C ARG A 650 22.22 -11.57 -20.46
N ARG A 651 21.64 -12.74 -20.78
CA ARG A 651 22.02 -14.04 -20.17
C ARG A 651 23.54 -14.30 -20.23
N ASN A 652 24.17 -13.99 -21.36
CA ASN A 652 25.62 -14.18 -21.55
C ASN A 652 26.46 -13.30 -20.62
N MET A 653 25.97 -12.13 -20.17
CA MET A 653 26.68 -11.25 -19.25
C MET A 653 26.63 -11.80 -17.81
N ILE A 654 25.53 -12.44 -17.42
CA ILE A 654 25.43 -13.19 -16.16
C ILE A 654 26.38 -14.39 -16.21
N GLN A 655 26.32 -15.19 -17.27
CA GLN A 655 27.18 -16.36 -17.42
C GLN A 655 28.67 -16.00 -17.43
N ALA A 656 29.06 -14.92 -18.11
CA ALA A 656 30.44 -14.41 -18.08
C ALA A 656 30.86 -13.91 -16.68
N LYS A 657 29.97 -13.24 -15.93
CA LYS A 657 30.29 -12.76 -14.58
C LYS A 657 30.40 -13.89 -13.55
N LEU A 658 29.63 -14.96 -13.70
CA LEU A 658 29.80 -16.18 -12.91
C LEU A 658 31.11 -16.91 -13.29
N ALA A 659 31.38 -17.07 -14.60
CA ALA A 659 32.60 -17.71 -15.10
C ALA A 659 33.89 -17.01 -14.64
N GLN A 660 33.87 -15.68 -14.52
CA GLN A 660 34.99 -14.86 -14.02
C GLN A 660 35.33 -15.14 -12.54
N GLU A 661 34.34 -15.46 -11.71
CA GLU A 661 34.45 -15.39 -10.24
C GLU A 661 34.34 -16.76 -9.55
N LEU A 662 33.68 -17.73 -10.20
CA LEU A 662 33.41 -19.07 -9.65
C LEU A 662 33.93 -20.22 -10.55
N GLY A 663 34.54 -19.91 -11.70
CA GLY A 663 34.82 -20.90 -12.74
C GLY A 663 33.58 -21.22 -13.59
N ASP A 664 33.71 -22.15 -14.54
CA ASP A 664 32.71 -22.39 -15.59
C ASP A 664 31.35 -22.85 -15.04
N ALA A 665 30.45 -21.89 -14.86
CA ALA A 665 29.15 -22.09 -14.22
C ALA A 665 28.22 -22.90 -15.14
N SER A 666 27.70 -24.03 -14.64
CA SER A 666 26.92 -24.93 -15.47
C SER A 666 25.65 -24.26 -16.00
N LYS A 667 25.17 -24.73 -17.16
CA LYS A 667 23.91 -24.23 -17.73
C LYS A 667 22.75 -24.34 -16.73
N ALA A 668 22.72 -25.41 -15.93
CA ALA A 668 21.69 -25.64 -14.92
C ALA A 668 21.75 -24.62 -13.77
N ASP A 669 22.94 -24.21 -13.34
CA ASP A 669 23.12 -23.19 -12.30
C ASP A 669 22.70 -21.80 -12.80
N VAL A 670 23.05 -21.46 -14.04
CA VAL A 670 22.60 -20.21 -14.67
C VAL A 670 21.07 -20.18 -14.80
N ASP A 671 20.46 -21.28 -15.26
CA ASP A 671 19.01 -21.35 -15.43
C ASP A 671 18.26 -21.44 -14.07
N ARG A 672 18.84 -22.07 -13.04
CA ARG A 672 18.36 -22.03 -11.64
C ARG A 672 18.38 -20.60 -11.09
N LEU A 673 19.52 -19.92 -11.20
CA LEU A 673 19.72 -18.55 -10.69
C LEU A 673 18.74 -17.56 -11.33
N LEU A 674 18.53 -17.68 -12.65
CA LEU A 674 17.55 -16.89 -13.40
C LEU A 674 16.11 -17.17 -12.95
N ASN A 675 15.76 -18.43 -12.69
CA ASN A 675 14.45 -18.81 -12.19
C ASN A 675 14.21 -18.41 -10.72
N GLU A 676 15.25 -18.41 -9.87
CA GLU A 676 15.17 -17.93 -8.48
C GLU A 676 14.99 -16.41 -8.43
N CYS A 677 15.83 -15.63 -9.14
CA CYS A 677 15.97 -14.18 -8.87
C CYS A 677 15.40 -13.25 -9.95
N CYS A 678 15.22 -13.72 -11.19
CA CYS A 678 14.98 -12.84 -12.35
C CYS A 678 13.62 -13.04 -13.04
N SER A 679 13.36 -12.20 -14.03
CA SER A 679 12.30 -12.36 -15.03
C SER A 679 12.79 -11.84 -16.39
N SER A 680 12.33 -12.46 -17.48
CA SER A 680 12.77 -12.15 -18.85
C SER A 680 11.71 -11.36 -19.60
N TYR A 681 12.10 -10.25 -20.23
CA TYR A 681 11.23 -9.44 -21.08
C TYR A 681 12.02 -8.84 -22.25
N ALA A 682 11.49 -8.94 -23.47
CA ALA A 682 12.13 -8.49 -24.70
C ALA A 682 13.60 -8.96 -24.88
N GLY A 683 13.90 -10.21 -24.47
CA GLY A 683 15.25 -10.80 -24.56
C GLY A 683 16.26 -10.29 -23.52
N MET A 684 15.84 -9.43 -22.60
CA MET A 684 16.63 -8.91 -21.49
C MET A 684 16.11 -9.49 -20.16
N TRP A 685 17.00 -9.66 -19.19
CA TRP A 685 16.68 -10.11 -17.84
C TRP A 685 16.70 -8.94 -16.87
N TYR A 686 15.71 -8.94 -15.98
CA TYR A 686 15.46 -7.96 -14.92
C TYR A 686 15.32 -8.73 -13.60
N LEU A 687 15.48 -8.06 -12.46
CA LEU A 687 15.12 -8.67 -11.17
C LEU A 687 13.59 -8.80 -11.05
N LYS A 688 13.13 -9.77 -10.25
CA LYS A 688 11.69 -9.93 -10.00
C LYS A 688 11.09 -8.66 -9.39
N GLY A 689 9.97 -8.22 -9.95
CA GLY A 689 9.26 -7.00 -9.55
C GLY A 689 9.82 -5.69 -10.11
N THR A 690 10.95 -5.67 -10.83
CA THR A 690 11.49 -4.41 -11.41
C THR A 690 11.07 -4.16 -12.86
N ILE A 691 10.31 -5.06 -13.48
CA ILE A 691 9.76 -4.85 -14.83
C ILE A 691 8.56 -3.91 -14.72
N GLN A 692 8.68 -2.73 -15.34
CA GLN A 692 7.55 -1.86 -15.64
C GLN A 692 6.89 -2.38 -16.92
N SER A 693 5.60 -2.72 -16.85
CA SER A 693 4.81 -3.38 -17.91
C SER A 693 3.69 -2.51 -18.45
#